data_AF-A0A3A1UKX3-F1
#
_entry.id   AF-A0A3A1UKX3-F1
#
_cell.length_a   1.000
_cell.length_b   1.000
_cell.length_c   1.000
_cell.angle_alpha   90.00
_cell.angle_beta   90.00
_cell.angle_gamma   90.00
#
_symmetry.space_group_name_H-M   'P 1'
#
loop_
_entity.id
_entity.type
_entity.pdbx_description
1 polymer ?
#
loop_
_entity_poly.entity_id
_entity_poly.type
_entity_poly.pdbx_seq_one_letter_code
_entity_poly.pdbx_strand_id
1 'polypeptide(L)'
;MKTRLLFMMMTACLLVSTIMTGSQGKLAYAAGTAVPPGTIPLEADGRTQLYPDDWYPGLEDAEGRFLHDFSYAGYHRGEAPLPTVELTGSIDVTKTPYFADSTGQTDSTAAIQQAINDVSAAGGGVVYLPEGTYKLNPPPGQAYALGINASNVVLKGAGVGKTFLYNASEYMKQKDIIRIGGGDWVKTDTSAKLRKSLTKPTVLLPVNHAEGFAVGDYVLITFDTTQEFLAELGMQNKWASRLGKVEPIFYRQIVAVDEAHNTLTIDIPTRYPLKIRDNITITKTAAPISEIGLEDFSIANVQNSKSGLGEDDFKVEGTAGYETDNAKVINVIAAANSWIRNISTYKPEGNSTYHILSKGIILDRTKNITVDHVTMQYPQYRGANGNGYLYQLIGNDNLITDSNAVGARHSFTYANFSANGNVLHNVYSENSFYLTDFHMYLSMANLIDNMTVNGDAISAITRDYGSSATNRHGVVTTESVFWNTTGLKAHSSKNGIIVESEQFGNGYVIGTKGPVNGVNVQITGSIPEADTKPFDMAIGIGEGERLSPQSLYEDQFARRNSQLALGLASVLVNGEPVEGVQFLKTAYSIVLPYGTKDTPTLEATPFASSASIRIEQPAGPNGTGTIQVANNGQTQEYKVTFQVAANPALPKSITLSPDRSVLGWRTTSDAISAGNEGALKSLITLNNGDVTDPVLAGIKVKYTVDNKELGSIKGNVFKAKKPGTIKITATAKMNGVTVSASRTFTVLEPMAEPEGKLAAIRQVTASANDGNLPIHTMDRDPDSRWSADGIGQYLLVELEKAQRIDQVSILFYNGNTRYSTFDIEVSEDGVHFEKILDHQKSRKPSPNSIENFPFPKPVKAKFIKFVGYGNELNGWNSILEFWAHKAK
;
A
#
# COMPACT_ATOMS: atom_id res chain seq x y z
N MET A 1 62.97 -45.56 -46.77
CA MET A 1 63.49 -46.87 -47.22
C MET A 1 63.13 -47.92 -46.17
N LYS A 2 62.23 -48.89 -46.46
CA LYS A 2 61.81 -50.01 -45.57
C LYS A 2 61.09 -49.61 -44.24
N THR A 3 60.09 -50.33 -43.68
CA THR A 3 58.95 -51.13 -44.23
C THR A 3 57.97 -51.51 -43.09
N ARG A 4 56.65 -51.54 -43.35
CA ARG A 4 55.59 -52.34 -42.64
C ARG A 4 55.30 -51.96 -41.16
N LEU A 5 54.15 -52.24 -40.54
CA LEU A 5 52.82 -52.80 -40.94
C LEU A 5 51.76 -52.07 -40.05
N LEU A 6 50.65 -51.51 -40.58
CA LEU A 6 49.29 -52.12 -40.68
C LEU A 6 48.81 -52.75 -39.34
N PHE A 7 47.63 -52.42 -38.77
CA PHE A 7 46.30 -52.03 -39.32
C PHE A 7 45.56 -51.16 -38.23
N MET A 8 44.40 -50.47 -38.37
CA MET A 8 43.36 -50.33 -39.41
C MET A 8 42.56 -48.98 -39.31
N MET A 9 41.56 -48.84 -40.17
CA MET A 9 40.45 -47.86 -40.35
C MET A 9 39.66 -47.44 -39.08
N MET A 10 38.83 -46.37 -39.00
CA MET A 10 38.41 -45.19 -39.84
C MET A 10 37.42 -44.36 -38.96
N THR A 11 37.03 -43.09 -39.12
CA THR A 11 37.48 -41.79 -39.73
C THR A 11 36.74 -40.69 -38.91
N ALA A 12 36.76 -39.36 -39.10
CA ALA A 12 37.18 -38.39 -40.13
C ALA A 12 37.64 -37.09 -39.40
N CYS A 13 38.67 -36.34 -39.82
CA CYS A 13 38.64 -35.20 -40.76
C CYS A 13 37.86 -33.94 -40.29
N LEU A 14 38.39 -32.70 -40.34
CA LEU A 14 39.78 -32.22 -40.56
C LEU A 14 39.96 -30.73 -40.12
N LEU A 15 41.20 -30.22 -40.20
CA LEU A 15 41.75 -28.85 -40.03
C LEU A 15 40.78 -27.65 -40.19
N VAL A 16 40.81 -26.59 -39.36
CA VAL A 16 41.89 -25.60 -39.03
C VAL A 16 42.11 -24.53 -40.12
N SER A 17 42.09 -23.26 -39.71
CA SER A 17 42.44 -22.05 -40.48
C SER A 17 43.62 -21.29 -39.84
N THR A 18 44.23 -20.32 -40.54
CA THR A 18 45.46 -19.64 -40.08
C THR A 18 45.53 -18.14 -40.38
N ILE A 19 45.97 -17.39 -39.35
CA ILE A 19 46.68 -16.11 -39.38
C ILE A 19 45.92 -14.84 -39.81
N MET A 20 45.79 -13.91 -38.86
CA MET A 20 46.01 -12.48 -39.07
C MET A 20 46.84 -11.89 -37.92
N THR A 21 47.61 -10.84 -38.20
CA THR A 21 48.23 -9.92 -37.23
C THR A 21 47.50 -8.58 -37.31
N GLY A 22 47.27 -7.81 -36.25
CA GLY A 22 47.59 -8.01 -34.83
C GLY A 22 47.83 -6.66 -34.14
N SER A 23 47.20 -6.39 -32.99
CA SER A 23 47.38 -5.13 -32.25
C SER A 23 47.10 -5.26 -30.75
N GLN A 24 48.02 -4.76 -29.93
CA GLN A 24 47.92 -4.34 -28.52
C GLN A 24 46.95 -5.12 -27.60
N GLY A 25 47.53 -5.84 -26.63
CA GLY A 25 46.79 -6.69 -25.70
C GLY A 25 45.91 -5.92 -24.72
N LYS A 26 44.64 -6.36 -24.60
CA LYS A 26 43.80 -6.06 -23.42
C LYS A 26 44.48 -6.64 -22.17
N LEU A 27 44.51 -5.86 -21.08
CA LEU A 27 44.84 -6.39 -19.76
C LEU A 27 43.82 -7.45 -19.35
N ALA A 28 44.29 -8.59 -18.87
CA ALA A 28 43.42 -9.68 -18.44
C ALA A 28 42.77 -9.33 -17.09
N TYR A 29 41.44 -9.24 -17.07
CA TYR A 29 40.67 -9.13 -15.83
C TYR A 29 40.65 -10.50 -15.14
N ALA A 30 41.33 -10.65 -14.01
CA ALA A 30 41.48 -11.94 -13.35
C ALA A 30 41.66 -11.83 -11.82
N ALA A 31 40.54 -11.94 -11.08
CA ALA A 31 40.48 -12.48 -9.72
C ALA A 31 39.02 -12.84 -9.42
N GLY A 32 38.71 -14.14 -9.29
CA GLY A 32 37.31 -14.59 -9.20
C GLY A 32 36.69 -14.44 -7.82
N THR A 33 35.42 -14.02 -7.79
CA THR A 33 34.44 -14.53 -6.83
C THR A 33 33.80 -15.80 -7.42
N ALA A 34 33.40 -16.75 -6.58
CA ALA A 34 32.67 -17.92 -7.05
C ALA A 34 31.23 -17.52 -7.37
N VAL A 35 30.81 -17.69 -8.63
CA VAL A 35 29.41 -17.53 -9.05
C VAL A 35 28.54 -18.49 -8.22
N PRO A 36 27.51 -17.99 -7.48
CA PRO A 36 26.65 -18.85 -6.67
C PRO A 36 25.93 -19.92 -7.50
N PRO A 37 25.70 -21.13 -6.97
CA PRO A 37 24.94 -22.14 -7.70
C PRO A 37 23.52 -21.62 -8.04
N GLY A 38 23.09 -21.77 -9.29
CA GLY A 38 21.74 -21.39 -9.72
C GLY A 38 21.58 -19.96 -10.21
N THR A 39 22.63 -19.14 -10.32
CA THR A 39 22.53 -17.88 -11.10
C THR A 39 22.42 -18.18 -12.60
N ILE A 40 21.69 -17.35 -13.33
CA ILE A 40 21.51 -17.43 -14.79
C ILE A 40 22.41 -16.37 -15.45
N PRO A 41 23.17 -16.67 -16.53
CA PRO A 41 23.91 -15.65 -17.27
C PRO A 41 22.95 -14.73 -18.06
N LEU A 42 23.44 -13.58 -18.51
CA LEU A 42 22.74 -12.79 -19.54
C LEU A 42 22.87 -13.44 -20.91
N GLU A 43 21.88 -13.21 -21.76
CA GLU A 43 21.88 -13.65 -23.15
C GLU A 43 23.03 -13.03 -23.96
N ALA A 44 23.24 -13.53 -25.18
CA ALA A 44 24.34 -13.10 -26.05
C ALA A 44 24.32 -11.59 -26.36
N ASP A 45 23.12 -11.00 -26.46
CA ASP A 45 22.88 -9.57 -26.68
C ASP A 45 22.89 -8.73 -25.38
N GLY A 46 23.02 -9.37 -24.22
CA GLY A 46 23.00 -8.72 -22.91
C GLY A 46 21.63 -8.66 -22.23
N ARG A 47 20.59 -9.28 -22.80
CA ARG A 47 19.25 -9.27 -22.21
C ARG A 47 19.01 -10.41 -21.20
N THR A 48 17.86 -10.34 -20.54
CA THR A 48 17.26 -11.42 -19.75
C THR A 48 16.04 -11.97 -20.49
N GLN A 49 15.74 -13.27 -20.32
CA GLN A 49 14.55 -13.91 -20.87
C GLN A 49 13.22 -13.23 -20.47
N LEU A 50 13.22 -12.49 -19.35
CA LEU A 50 12.07 -11.74 -18.85
C LEU A 50 11.88 -10.36 -19.51
N TYR A 51 12.85 -9.91 -20.31
CA TYR A 51 12.87 -8.60 -20.96
C TYR A 51 13.55 -8.65 -22.36
N PRO A 52 13.00 -9.41 -23.32
CA PRO A 52 13.46 -9.44 -24.70
C PRO A 52 13.23 -8.09 -25.42
N ASP A 53 13.73 -7.94 -26.65
CA ASP A 53 13.59 -6.68 -27.40
C ASP A 53 12.15 -6.33 -27.75
N ASP A 54 11.30 -7.34 -27.95
CA ASP A 54 9.86 -7.28 -28.20
C ASP A 54 9.01 -7.34 -26.91
N TRP A 55 9.60 -7.11 -25.74
CA TRP A 55 8.87 -7.08 -24.46
C TRP A 55 7.70 -6.10 -24.46
N TYR A 56 6.60 -6.54 -23.85
CA TYR A 56 5.41 -5.75 -23.54
C TYR A 56 4.98 -5.98 -22.06
N PRO A 57 4.24 -5.04 -21.44
CA PRO A 57 3.79 -5.16 -20.05
C PRO A 57 3.05 -6.48 -19.75
N GLY A 58 3.59 -7.25 -18.80
CA GLY A 58 3.07 -8.58 -18.47
C GLY A 58 3.28 -9.62 -19.58
N LEU A 59 4.36 -9.55 -20.34
CA LEU A 59 4.95 -10.73 -20.98
C LEU A 59 5.38 -11.72 -19.87
N GLU A 60 4.98 -12.98 -20.02
CA GLU A 60 5.22 -14.06 -19.05
C GLU A 60 6.09 -15.14 -19.68
N ASP A 61 7.01 -15.73 -18.91
CA ASP A 61 7.79 -16.90 -19.33
C ASP A 61 7.04 -18.23 -19.09
N ALA A 62 7.69 -19.35 -19.40
CA ALA A 62 7.09 -20.70 -19.31
C ALA A 62 6.69 -21.10 -17.87
N GLU A 63 7.28 -20.47 -16.85
CA GLU A 63 6.92 -20.66 -15.44
C GLU A 63 5.89 -19.63 -14.94
N GLY A 64 5.46 -18.69 -15.79
CA GLY A 64 4.50 -17.64 -15.47
C GLY A 64 5.11 -16.41 -14.80
N ARG A 65 6.45 -16.27 -14.82
CA ARG A 65 7.17 -15.12 -14.24
C ARG A 65 7.20 -13.97 -15.24
N PHE A 66 7.18 -12.74 -14.75
CA PHE A 66 7.11 -11.52 -15.55
C PHE A 66 7.79 -10.35 -14.84
N LEU A 67 8.04 -9.25 -15.56
CA LEU A 67 8.40 -7.98 -14.95
C LEU A 67 7.21 -7.01 -14.99
N HIS A 68 6.97 -6.30 -13.88
CA HIS A 68 6.02 -5.21 -13.83
C HIS A 68 6.48 -4.03 -14.69
N ASP A 69 5.53 -3.22 -15.18
CA ASP A 69 5.80 -1.94 -15.85
C ASP A 69 5.95 -0.84 -14.79
N PHE A 70 7.18 -0.46 -14.46
CA PHE A 70 7.54 0.53 -13.45
C PHE A 70 7.50 1.97 -13.99
N SER A 71 7.29 2.15 -15.29
CA SER A 71 7.38 3.45 -15.96
C SER A 71 6.34 4.49 -15.54
N TYR A 72 5.37 4.13 -14.70
CA TYR A 72 4.36 5.04 -14.17
C TYR A 72 4.79 5.76 -12.88
N ALA A 73 6.04 5.59 -12.42
CA ALA A 73 6.52 6.24 -11.21
C ALA A 73 6.74 7.75 -11.38
N GLY A 74 6.63 8.51 -10.28
CA GLY A 74 6.96 9.94 -10.23
C GLY A 74 5.87 10.88 -10.74
N TYR A 75 6.14 12.18 -10.70
CA TYR A 75 5.25 13.30 -11.06
C TYR A 75 4.50 13.07 -12.37
N HIS A 76 3.16 13.08 -12.33
CA HIS A 76 2.26 12.75 -13.45
C HIS A 76 2.67 11.49 -14.24
N ARG A 77 3.21 10.47 -13.55
CA ARG A 77 3.69 9.22 -14.16
C ARG A 77 4.77 9.48 -15.23
N GLY A 78 5.55 10.56 -15.11
CA GLY A 78 6.53 11.01 -16.11
C GLY A 78 5.93 11.57 -17.41
N GLU A 79 4.60 11.61 -17.57
CA GLU A 79 3.93 12.11 -18.78
C GLU A 79 4.05 13.65 -18.93
N ALA A 80 4.46 14.33 -17.86
CA ALA A 80 4.86 15.73 -17.86
C ALA A 80 6.24 15.89 -17.18
N PRO A 81 7.12 16.78 -17.68
CA PRO A 81 8.35 17.13 -16.99
C PRO A 81 8.06 17.93 -15.71
N LEU A 82 8.98 17.88 -14.73
CA LEU A 82 8.88 18.73 -13.54
C LEU A 82 8.82 20.22 -13.93
N PRO A 83 7.88 21.02 -13.38
CA PRO A 83 7.69 22.40 -13.81
C PRO A 83 8.95 23.27 -13.71
N THR A 84 9.13 24.21 -14.63
CA THR A 84 10.08 25.31 -14.45
C THR A 84 9.39 26.38 -13.60
N VAL A 85 9.88 26.62 -12.39
CA VAL A 85 9.25 27.53 -11.44
C VAL A 85 9.80 28.94 -11.60
N GLU A 86 9.02 29.78 -12.26
CA GLU A 86 9.32 31.20 -12.45
C GLU A 86 9.16 32.01 -11.15
N LEU A 87 10.05 32.99 -10.94
CA LEU A 87 9.96 33.93 -9.81
C LEU A 87 9.05 35.15 -10.11
N THR A 88 8.57 35.28 -11.36
CA THR A 88 7.68 36.38 -11.76
C THR A 88 6.33 36.24 -11.06
N GLY A 89 6.01 37.17 -10.15
CA GLY A 89 4.81 37.11 -9.32
C GLY A 89 4.95 36.24 -8.05
N SER A 90 6.15 35.75 -7.73
CA SER A 90 6.42 35.06 -6.46
C SER A 90 6.36 36.01 -5.25
N ILE A 91 6.07 35.44 -4.08
CA ILE A 91 6.15 36.14 -2.79
C ILE A 91 7.55 35.99 -2.23
N ASP A 92 8.36 37.06 -2.33
CA ASP A 92 9.63 37.17 -1.61
C ASP A 92 9.35 37.43 -0.12
N VAL A 93 9.66 36.43 0.73
CA VAL A 93 9.37 36.48 2.18
C VAL A 93 10.12 37.59 2.92
N THR A 94 11.19 38.16 2.36
CA THR A 94 11.95 39.26 2.99
C THR A 94 11.29 40.62 2.78
N LYS A 95 10.23 40.71 1.97
CA LYS A 95 9.51 41.95 1.64
C LYS A 95 8.23 42.10 2.48
N THR A 96 7.59 43.26 2.36
CA THR A 96 6.29 43.53 3.00
C THR A 96 5.22 42.59 2.45
N PRO A 97 4.26 42.09 3.26
CA PRO A 97 4.10 42.28 4.71
C PRO A 97 4.93 41.34 5.60
N TYR A 98 5.67 40.38 5.06
CA TYR A 98 6.22 39.24 5.80
C TYR A 98 7.50 39.54 6.60
N PHE A 99 8.46 40.24 5.99
CA PHE A 99 9.74 40.63 6.61
C PHE A 99 10.50 39.48 7.31
N ALA A 100 10.52 38.29 6.72
CA ALA A 100 11.30 37.15 7.21
C ALA A 100 12.81 37.49 7.26
N ASP A 101 13.48 37.05 8.33
CA ASP A 101 14.87 37.36 8.62
C ASP A 101 15.82 36.35 7.97
N SER A 102 16.39 36.75 6.83
CA SER A 102 17.40 35.99 6.10
C SER A 102 18.80 36.02 6.72
N THR A 103 18.98 36.64 7.89
CA THR A 103 20.24 36.60 8.66
C THR A 103 20.28 35.45 9.69
N GLY A 104 19.14 34.81 9.95
CA GLY A 104 19.01 33.65 10.85
C GLY A 104 19.07 34.00 12.34
N GLN A 105 19.05 35.28 12.72
CA GLN A 105 19.13 35.71 14.12
C GLN A 105 17.77 35.53 14.81
N THR A 106 16.70 35.99 14.17
CA THR A 106 15.31 35.94 14.65
C THR A 106 14.51 34.84 13.95
N ASP A 107 13.39 34.44 14.56
CA ASP A 107 12.58 33.33 14.08
C ASP A 107 11.70 33.76 12.89
N SER A 108 11.87 33.09 11.75
CA SER A 108 11.15 33.35 10.51
C SER A 108 9.94 32.43 10.27
N THR A 109 9.67 31.46 11.14
CA THR A 109 8.57 30.49 10.96
C THR A 109 7.25 31.19 10.67
N ALA A 110 6.86 32.18 11.48
CA ALA A 110 5.57 32.85 11.35
C ALA A 110 5.45 33.65 10.04
N ALA A 111 6.52 34.33 9.62
CA ALA A 111 6.56 35.11 8.38
C ALA A 111 6.45 34.22 7.13
N ILE A 112 7.24 33.13 7.09
CA ILE A 112 7.22 32.17 5.97
C ILE A 112 5.90 31.39 5.94
N GLN A 113 5.38 30.97 7.09
CA GLN A 113 4.08 30.31 7.16
C GLN A 113 2.95 31.23 6.71
N GLN A 114 2.99 32.54 7.01
CA GLN A 114 1.98 33.47 6.51
C GLN A 114 2.05 33.63 4.98
N ALA A 115 3.25 33.67 4.39
CA ALA A 115 3.39 33.67 2.93
C ALA A 115 2.83 32.38 2.29
N ILE A 116 3.05 31.21 2.92
CA ILE A 116 2.44 29.93 2.51
C ILE A 116 0.90 29.99 2.62
N ASN A 117 0.37 30.55 3.71
CA ASN A 117 -1.07 30.71 3.91
C ASN A 117 -1.69 31.63 2.84
N ASP A 118 -1.02 32.72 2.49
CA ASP A 118 -1.53 33.73 1.56
C ASP A 118 -1.53 33.22 0.11
N VAL A 119 -0.50 32.49 -0.34
CA VAL A 119 -0.57 31.80 -1.66
C VAL A 119 -1.60 30.67 -1.65
N SER A 120 -1.77 29.95 -0.54
CA SER A 120 -2.80 28.92 -0.41
C SER A 120 -4.21 29.51 -0.53
N ALA A 121 -4.45 30.67 0.09
CA ALA A 121 -5.72 31.41 0.00
C ALA A 121 -5.96 32.03 -1.39
N ALA A 122 -4.90 32.31 -2.14
CA ALA A 122 -4.97 32.71 -3.55
C ALA A 122 -5.21 31.54 -4.53
N GLY A 123 -5.20 30.29 -4.05
CA GLY A 123 -5.39 29.07 -4.85
C GLY A 123 -4.10 28.47 -5.44
N GLY A 124 -2.94 29.02 -5.07
CA GLY A 124 -1.62 28.61 -5.54
C GLY A 124 -0.62 29.77 -5.58
N GLY A 125 0.66 29.44 -5.68
CA GLY A 125 1.73 30.43 -5.87
C GLY A 125 3.11 29.95 -5.40
N VAL A 126 4.12 30.77 -5.71
CA VAL A 126 5.51 30.53 -5.33
C VAL A 126 5.87 31.40 -4.13
N VAL A 127 6.24 30.77 -3.01
CA VAL A 127 6.87 31.42 -1.86
C VAL A 127 8.38 31.33 -2.07
N TYR A 128 9.00 32.47 -2.34
CA TYR A 128 10.42 32.58 -2.64
C TYR A 128 11.23 33.05 -1.42
N LEU A 129 12.31 32.33 -1.14
CA LEU A 129 13.25 32.58 -0.07
C LEU A 129 14.61 32.95 -0.68
N PRO A 130 14.93 34.25 -0.84
CA PRO A 130 16.25 34.72 -1.29
C PRO A 130 17.41 34.12 -0.49
N GLU A 131 18.62 34.27 -1.03
CA GLU A 131 19.89 33.87 -0.38
C GLU A 131 19.99 34.40 1.07
N GLY A 132 20.40 33.53 1.98
CA GLY A 132 20.44 33.77 3.42
C GLY A 132 19.96 32.57 4.25
N THR A 133 20.01 32.72 5.57
CA THR A 133 19.61 31.70 6.56
C THR A 133 18.29 32.10 7.21
N TYR A 134 17.31 31.22 7.16
CA TYR A 134 16.01 31.39 7.81
C TYR A 134 15.92 30.42 8.97
N LYS A 135 15.90 30.99 10.18
CA LYS A 135 15.74 30.23 11.43
C LYS A 135 14.29 29.85 11.61
N LEU A 136 14.04 28.57 11.89
CA LEU A 136 12.73 27.98 12.07
C LEU A 136 12.65 27.29 13.43
N ASN A 137 11.47 27.35 14.05
CA ASN A 137 11.06 26.48 15.15
C ASN A 137 9.59 26.07 14.97
N PRO A 138 9.20 24.83 15.29
CA PRO A 138 7.79 24.48 15.46
C PRO A 138 7.13 25.32 16.56
N PRO A 139 6.04 26.05 16.28
CA PRO A 139 5.35 26.84 17.30
C PRO A 139 4.83 25.98 18.46
N PRO A 140 4.58 26.56 19.66
CA PRO A 140 4.01 25.82 20.79
C PRO A 140 2.72 25.09 20.40
N GLY A 141 2.68 23.78 20.63
CA GLY A 141 1.55 22.91 20.27
C GLY A 141 1.52 22.43 18.82
N GLN A 142 2.37 22.95 17.92
CA GLN A 142 2.44 22.49 16.53
C GLN A 142 3.33 21.25 16.37
N ALA A 143 2.96 20.41 15.41
CA ALA A 143 3.70 19.20 15.02
C ALA A 143 4.71 19.44 13.87
N TYR A 144 4.84 20.69 13.40
CA TYR A 144 5.76 21.08 12.32
C TYR A 144 6.18 22.55 12.46
N ALA A 145 7.27 22.95 11.80
CA ALA A 145 7.61 24.36 11.65
C ALA A 145 6.85 25.01 10.48
N LEU A 146 6.94 24.44 9.28
CA LEU A 146 6.21 24.88 8.09
C LEU A 146 5.24 23.79 7.61
N GLY A 147 4.02 24.18 7.27
CA GLY A 147 2.93 23.31 6.84
C GLY A 147 2.28 23.79 5.55
N ILE A 148 2.27 22.94 4.53
CA ILE A 148 1.62 23.18 3.22
C ILE A 148 0.43 22.23 3.09
N ASN A 149 -0.79 22.77 3.09
CA ASN A 149 -2.04 22.00 3.13
C ASN A 149 -2.97 22.28 1.93
N ALA A 150 -2.44 22.87 0.86
CA ALA A 150 -3.18 23.23 -0.35
C ALA A 150 -2.35 22.90 -1.61
N SER A 151 -3.05 22.66 -2.72
CA SER A 151 -2.44 22.41 -4.03
C SER A 151 -1.78 23.66 -4.63
N ASN A 152 -0.94 23.47 -5.65
CA ASN A 152 -0.30 24.54 -6.44
C ASN A 152 0.65 25.46 -5.64
N VAL A 153 1.19 25.00 -4.50
CA VAL A 153 2.08 25.78 -3.63
C VAL A 153 3.53 25.33 -3.79
N VAL A 154 4.42 26.25 -4.16
CA VAL A 154 5.87 25.97 -4.27
C VAL A 154 6.64 26.77 -3.23
N LEU A 155 7.48 26.10 -2.44
CA LEU A 155 8.48 26.70 -1.56
C LEU A 155 9.86 26.62 -2.26
N LYS A 156 10.38 27.77 -2.70
CA LYS A 156 11.57 27.86 -3.55
C LYS A 156 12.67 28.71 -2.91
N GLY A 157 13.89 28.19 -2.87
CA GLY A 157 15.08 28.96 -2.49
C GLY A 157 15.87 29.52 -3.69
N ALA A 158 17.01 30.14 -3.40
CA ALA A 158 17.95 30.69 -4.40
C ALA A 158 19.02 29.69 -4.87
N GLY A 159 19.03 28.48 -4.30
CA GLY A 159 19.94 27.37 -4.57
C GLY A 159 20.42 26.65 -3.30
N VAL A 160 20.82 25.38 -3.46
CA VAL A 160 21.61 24.64 -2.46
C VAL A 160 22.86 25.45 -2.10
N GLY A 161 23.17 25.58 -0.82
CA GLY A 161 24.30 26.38 -0.34
C GLY A 161 24.11 27.90 -0.39
N LYS A 162 22.90 28.39 -0.70
CA LYS A 162 22.55 29.83 -0.69
C LYS A 162 21.39 30.13 0.24
N THR A 163 20.28 29.41 0.09
CA THR A 163 19.12 29.50 0.99
C THR A 163 19.22 28.38 2.01
N PHE A 164 19.26 28.71 3.30
CA PHE A 164 19.41 27.74 4.39
C PHE A 164 18.20 27.76 5.31
N LEU A 165 17.50 26.64 5.43
CA LEU A 165 16.42 26.42 6.40
C LEU A 165 16.97 25.76 7.65
N TYR A 166 17.07 26.51 8.74
CA TYR A 166 17.70 26.06 9.99
C TYR A 166 16.68 25.87 11.11
N ASN A 167 16.31 24.63 11.40
CA ASN A 167 15.52 24.32 12.59
C ASN A 167 16.39 24.48 13.86
N ALA A 168 16.09 25.49 14.67
CA ALA A 168 16.80 25.81 15.90
C ALA A 168 16.24 25.13 17.17
N SER A 169 15.26 24.24 17.03
CA SER A 169 14.65 23.51 18.15
C SER A 169 15.30 22.13 18.35
N GLU A 170 15.85 21.87 19.55
CA GLU A 170 16.41 20.56 19.92
C GLU A 170 15.34 19.51 20.24
N TYR A 171 14.13 19.95 20.66
CA TYR A 171 13.01 19.06 20.99
C TYR A 171 12.09 18.89 19.77
N MET A 172 12.36 17.85 18.99
CA MET A 172 11.66 17.54 17.74
C MET A 172 10.92 16.19 17.77
N LYS A 173 10.73 15.60 18.97
CA LYS A 173 9.98 14.35 19.16
C LYS A 173 8.63 14.39 18.43
N GLN A 174 8.46 13.50 17.46
CA GLN A 174 7.30 13.36 16.58
C GLN A 174 6.98 14.61 15.70
N LYS A 175 7.91 15.57 15.55
CA LYS A 175 7.74 16.80 14.76
C LYS A 175 8.48 16.77 13.42
N ASP A 176 8.10 17.67 12.52
CA ASP A 176 8.68 17.83 11.18
C ASP A 176 9.25 19.25 10.99
N ILE A 177 10.27 19.46 10.16
CA ILE A 177 10.63 20.83 9.74
C ILE A 177 9.60 21.33 8.71
N ILE A 178 9.41 20.57 7.62
CA ILE A 178 8.39 20.81 6.61
C ILE A 178 7.40 19.64 6.59
N ARG A 179 6.11 19.94 6.69
CA ARG A 179 5.01 19.00 6.43
C ARG A 179 4.21 19.43 5.21
N ILE A 180 3.99 18.50 4.30
CA ILE A 180 3.00 18.59 3.23
C ILE A 180 1.84 17.67 3.61
N GLY A 181 0.61 18.20 3.63
CA GLY A 181 -0.61 17.47 3.97
C GLY A 181 -0.90 17.37 5.47
N GLY A 182 -2.20 17.40 5.80
CA GLY A 182 -2.70 17.50 7.17
C GLY A 182 -3.57 16.33 7.64
N GLY A 183 -3.79 15.30 6.83
CA GLY A 183 -4.74 14.23 7.11
C GLY A 183 -4.54 12.96 6.28
N ASP A 184 -5.60 12.14 6.21
CA ASP A 184 -5.66 10.92 5.38
C ASP A 184 -6.61 11.12 4.19
N TRP A 185 -6.67 10.14 3.28
CA TRP A 185 -7.55 10.19 2.11
C TRP A 185 -9.03 10.33 2.48
N VAL A 186 -9.62 11.49 2.15
CA VAL A 186 -11.04 11.78 2.42
C VAL A 186 -11.93 10.95 1.48
N LYS A 187 -12.47 9.85 1.99
CA LYS A 187 -13.41 8.97 1.29
C LYS A 187 -14.76 9.66 1.05
N THR A 188 -15.44 9.24 -0.01
CA THR A 188 -16.85 9.55 -0.30
C THR A 188 -17.71 8.30 -0.11
N ASP A 189 -19.03 8.44 -0.12
CA ASP A 189 -19.96 7.31 -0.01
C ASP A 189 -19.98 6.41 -1.27
N THR A 190 -19.49 6.92 -2.42
CA THR A 190 -19.41 6.17 -3.68
C THR A 190 -18.34 5.08 -3.59
N SER A 191 -18.77 3.82 -3.56
CA SER A 191 -17.88 2.66 -3.52
C SER A 191 -18.46 1.42 -4.18
N ALA A 192 -17.63 0.68 -4.90
CA ALA A 192 -17.96 -0.58 -5.55
C ALA A 192 -17.06 -1.72 -5.05
N LYS A 193 -17.49 -2.96 -5.24
CA LYS A 193 -16.71 -4.16 -4.93
C LYS A 193 -16.27 -4.88 -6.20
N LEU A 194 -15.07 -5.45 -6.16
CA LEU A 194 -14.55 -6.29 -7.23
C LEU A 194 -15.42 -7.56 -7.39
N ARG A 195 -15.98 -7.79 -8.58
CA ARG A 195 -16.89 -8.94 -8.83
C ARG A 195 -16.20 -10.23 -9.29
N LYS A 196 -14.93 -10.16 -9.72
CA LYS A 196 -14.12 -11.30 -10.19
C LYS A 196 -12.68 -11.12 -9.71
N SER A 197 -12.04 -12.20 -9.23
CA SER A 197 -10.64 -12.15 -8.80
C SER A 197 -9.72 -11.80 -9.97
N LEU A 198 -8.64 -11.08 -9.68
CA LEU A 198 -7.59 -10.70 -10.60
C LEU A 198 -6.26 -11.26 -10.08
N THR A 199 -5.65 -12.16 -10.85
CA THR A 199 -4.35 -12.79 -10.54
C THR A 199 -3.18 -12.10 -11.22
N LYS A 200 -3.43 -11.31 -12.28
CA LYS A 200 -2.42 -10.63 -13.09
C LYS A 200 -2.51 -9.11 -12.97
N PRO A 201 -1.39 -8.36 -13.16
CA PRO A 201 -1.41 -6.91 -13.22
C PRO A 201 -2.37 -6.40 -14.31
N THR A 202 -3.33 -5.56 -13.93
CA THR A 202 -4.37 -5.06 -14.84
C THR A 202 -4.71 -3.60 -14.56
N VAL A 203 -5.09 -2.87 -15.60
CA VAL A 203 -5.77 -1.56 -15.51
C VAL A 203 -7.29 -1.70 -15.51
N LEU A 204 -7.82 -2.84 -15.97
CA LEU A 204 -9.26 -3.07 -16.10
C LEU A 204 -9.80 -3.82 -14.86
N LEU A 205 -10.73 -3.19 -14.14
CA LEU A 205 -11.32 -3.70 -12.90
C LEU A 205 -12.80 -4.09 -13.11
N PRO A 206 -13.17 -5.39 -13.03
CA PRO A 206 -14.57 -5.83 -13.02
C PRO A 206 -15.22 -5.52 -11.67
N VAL A 207 -16.19 -4.61 -11.66
CA VAL A 207 -16.91 -4.15 -10.44
C VAL A 207 -18.37 -4.62 -10.42
N ASN A 208 -19.00 -4.62 -9.25
CA ASN A 208 -20.41 -4.99 -9.11
C ASN A 208 -21.39 -3.91 -9.62
N HIS A 209 -20.95 -2.65 -9.65
CA HIS A 209 -21.58 -1.54 -10.37
C HIS A 209 -20.50 -0.49 -10.70
N ALA A 210 -20.71 0.32 -11.74
CA ALA A 210 -19.83 1.45 -12.08
C ALA A 210 -20.51 2.83 -11.91
N GLU A 211 -21.78 2.88 -11.51
CA GLU A 211 -22.56 4.09 -11.25
C GLU A 211 -21.87 5.03 -10.24
N GLY A 212 -21.89 6.34 -10.51
CA GLY A 212 -21.35 7.39 -9.64
C GLY A 212 -19.83 7.65 -9.74
N PHE A 213 -19.11 6.79 -10.47
CA PHE A 213 -17.71 7.00 -10.84
C PHE A 213 -17.61 7.74 -12.18
N ALA A 214 -16.54 8.53 -12.35
CA ALA A 214 -16.26 9.31 -13.54
C ALA A 214 -14.76 9.29 -13.89
N VAL A 215 -14.45 9.58 -15.15
CA VAL A 215 -13.06 9.80 -15.59
C VAL A 215 -12.47 11.00 -14.85
N GLY A 216 -11.26 10.84 -14.30
CA GLY A 216 -10.58 11.82 -13.47
C GLY A 216 -10.76 11.62 -11.96
N ASP A 217 -11.74 10.81 -11.52
CA ASP A 217 -11.93 10.48 -10.11
C ASP A 217 -10.72 9.77 -9.52
N TYR A 218 -10.35 10.13 -8.28
CA TYR A 218 -9.39 9.38 -7.49
C TYR A 218 -10.11 8.29 -6.68
N VAL A 219 -9.50 7.11 -6.62
CA VAL A 219 -10.01 5.95 -5.88
C VAL A 219 -8.93 5.34 -5.00
N LEU A 220 -9.33 5.00 -3.77
CA LEU A 220 -8.58 4.11 -2.89
C LEU A 220 -9.14 2.69 -3.05
N ILE A 221 -8.26 1.76 -3.41
CA ILE A 221 -8.53 0.32 -3.39
C ILE A 221 -8.05 -0.23 -2.04
N THR A 222 -8.94 -0.94 -1.35
CA THR A 222 -8.68 -1.58 -0.06
C THR A 222 -9.01 -3.07 -0.08
N PHE A 223 -8.36 -3.84 0.79
CA PHE A 223 -8.67 -5.25 1.03
C PHE A 223 -8.86 -5.55 2.52
N ASP A 224 -9.60 -6.60 2.85
CA ASP A 224 -9.67 -7.12 4.21
C ASP A 224 -8.52 -8.13 4.43
N THR A 225 -7.74 -7.96 5.49
CA THR A 225 -6.74 -8.96 5.90
C THR A 225 -7.46 -10.17 6.49
N THR A 226 -7.79 -11.15 5.64
CA THR A 226 -8.46 -12.39 6.03
C THR A 226 -7.49 -13.41 6.61
N GLN A 227 -8.03 -14.43 7.29
CA GLN A 227 -7.25 -15.59 7.73
C GLN A 227 -6.64 -16.33 6.53
N GLU A 228 -7.35 -16.34 5.39
CA GLU A 228 -6.97 -16.98 4.14
C GLU A 228 -5.83 -16.23 3.42
N PHE A 229 -5.81 -14.90 3.45
CA PHE A 229 -4.69 -14.07 2.99
C PHE A 229 -3.46 -14.24 3.90
N LEU A 230 -3.64 -14.22 5.22
CA LEU A 230 -2.53 -14.44 6.15
C LEU A 230 -1.93 -15.84 6.00
N ALA A 231 -2.76 -16.87 5.78
CA ALA A 231 -2.31 -18.24 5.56
C ALA A 231 -1.59 -18.44 4.21
N GLU A 232 -1.97 -17.67 3.18
CA GLU A 232 -1.30 -17.68 1.87
C GLU A 232 0.14 -17.15 1.93
N LEU A 233 0.42 -16.21 2.84
CA LEU A 233 1.76 -15.66 3.06
C LEU A 233 2.57 -16.41 4.15
N GLY A 234 1.97 -17.39 4.82
CA GLY A 234 2.55 -18.03 6.02
C GLY A 234 2.51 -17.17 7.30
N MET A 235 1.84 -16.01 7.25
CA MET A 235 1.86 -14.96 8.26
C MET A 235 0.72 -15.05 9.29
N GLN A 236 -0.12 -16.08 9.25
CA GLN A 236 -1.23 -16.31 10.19
C GLN A 236 -0.82 -16.31 11.67
N ASN A 237 0.41 -16.71 11.98
CA ASN A 237 0.96 -16.71 13.34
C ASN A 237 1.85 -15.49 13.62
N LYS A 238 2.02 -14.57 12.67
CA LYS A 238 3.03 -13.50 12.67
C LYS A 238 2.45 -12.10 12.53
N TRP A 239 1.25 -11.93 11.97
CA TRP A 239 0.56 -10.64 11.80
C TRP A 239 -0.82 -10.62 12.50
N ALA A 240 -0.90 -11.14 13.73
CA ALA A 240 -2.17 -11.28 14.45
C ALA A 240 -2.94 -9.95 14.64
N SER A 241 -2.23 -8.82 14.76
CA SER A 241 -2.83 -7.47 14.84
C SER A 241 -3.48 -6.97 13.54
N ARG A 242 -3.25 -7.63 12.40
CA ARG A 242 -3.81 -7.25 11.10
C ARG A 242 -5.06 -8.05 10.72
N LEU A 243 -5.30 -9.21 11.34
CA LEU A 243 -6.51 -10.01 11.08
C LEU A 243 -7.79 -9.17 11.27
N GLY A 244 -8.64 -9.13 10.24
CA GLY A 244 -9.88 -8.34 10.23
C GLY A 244 -9.68 -6.82 10.04
N LYS A 245 -8.49 -6.35 9.65
CA LYS A 245 -8.28 -4.95 9.23
C LYS A 245 -8.63 -4.74 7.76
N VAL A 246 -9.26 -3.61 7.47
CA VAL A 246 -9.36 -3.04 6.12
C VAL A 246 -8.08 -2.26 5.86
N GLU A 247 -7.34 -2.64 4.82
CA GLU A 247 -6.00 -2.15 4.52
C GLU A 247 -5.97 -1.39 3.18
N PRO A 248 -5.32 -0.23 3.08
CA PRO A 248 -5.06 0.43 1.80
C PRO A 248 -3.98 -0.33 1.02
N ILE A 249 -4.25 -0.61 -0.26
CA ILE A 249 -3.27 -1.25 -1.16
C ILE A 249 -2.91 -0.33 -2.34
N PHE A 250 -3.89 0.12 -3.13
CA PHE A 250 -3.63 1.00 -4.28
C PHE A 250 -4.38 2.32 -4.20
N TYR A 251 -3.70 3.42 -4.51
CA TYR A 251 -4.32 4.70 -4.81
C TYR A 251 -4.15 4.98 -6.31
N ARG A 252 -5.27 5.29 -6.99
CA ARG A 252 -5.38 5.29 -8.45
C ARG A 252 -6.31 6.41 -8.92
N GLN A 253 -6.21 6.76 -10.19
CA GLN A 253 -7.15 7.63 -10.87
C GLN A 253 -7.92 6.83 -11.93
N ILE A 254 -9.20 7.11 -12.13
CA ILE A 254 -10.03 6.48 -13.16
C ILE A 254 -9.78 7.16 -14.51
N VAL A 255 -9.49 6.37 -15.55
CA VAL A 255 -9.26 6.84 -16.93
C VAL A 255 -10.38 6.45 -17.89
N ALA A 256 -11.19 5.43 -17.58
CA ALA A 256 -12.41 5.08 -18.31
C ALA A 256 -13.44 4.40 -17.39
N VAL A 257 -14.72 4.55 -17.72
CA VAL A 257 -15.87 3.96 -17.01
C VAL A 257 -16.78 3.29 -18.03
N ASP A 258 -17.22 2.07 -17.74
CA ASP A 258 -18.20 1.33 -18.55
C ASP A 258 -19.29 0.77 -17.63
N GLU A 259 -20.45 1.43 -17.62
CA GLU A 259 -21.63 1.00 -16.84
C GLU A 259 -22.37 -0.19 -17.47
N ALA A 260 -22.22 -0.44 -18.78
CA ALA A 260 -22.88 -1.56 -19.45
C ALA A 260 -22.24 -2.90 -19.06
N HIS A 261 -20.90 -2.95 -19.01
CA HIS A 261 -20.12 -4.13 -18.64
C HIS A 261 -19.67 -4.13 -17.16
N ASN A 262 -19.96 -3.04 -16.45
CA ASN A 262 -19.59 -2.77 -15.06
C ASN A 262 -18.09 -2.93 -14.85
N THR A 263 -17.32 -2.06 -15.51
CA THR A 263 -15.86 -1.99 -15.39
C THR A 263 -15.37 -0.56 -15.16
N LEU A 264 -14.30 -0.45 -14.39
CA LEU A 264 -13.54 0.78 -14.20
C LEU A 264 -12.12 0.55 -14.74
N THR A 265 -11.57 1.50 -15.48
CA THR A 265 -10.16 1.46 -15.92
C THR A 265 -9.35 2.45 -15.09
N ILE A 266 -8.25 1.99 -14.49
CA ILE A 266 -7.35 2.78 -13.62
C ILE A 266 -6.05 3.20 -14.33
N ASP A 267 -5.45 4.31 -13.87
CA ASP A 267 -4.30 4.97 -14.49
C ASP A 267 -2.96 4.22 -14.42
N ILE A 268 -2.82 3.28 -13.50
CA ILE A 268 -1.62 2.45 -13.31
C ILE A 268 -2.06 1.02 -13.00
N PRO A 269 -1.43 -0.03 -13.60
CA PRO A 269 -1.74 -1.42 -13.30
C PRO A 269 -1.73 -1.77 -11.80
N THR A 270 -2.51 -2.78 -11.42
CA THR A 270 -2.43 -3.40 -10.10
C THR A 270 -1.05 -4.03 -9.86
N ARG A 271 -0.45 -3.80 -8.67
CA ARG A 271 0.89 -4.33 -8.31
C ARG A 271 0.86 -5.68 -7.58
N TYR A 272 -0.32 -6.26 -7.36
CA TYR A 272 -0.53 -7.50 -6.60
C TYR A 272 -1.91 -8.12 -6.95
N PRO A 273 -2.10 -9.44 -6.81
CA PRO A 273 -3.40 -10.10 -7.02
C PRO A 273 -4.52 -9.57 -6.10
N LEU A 274 -5.68 -9.29 -6.68
CA LEU A 274 -6.89 -8.82 -5.97
C LEU A 274 -7.94 -9.93 -5.96
N LYS A 275 -8.17 -10.56 -4.80
CA LYS A 275 -8.99 -11.79 -4.67
C LYS A 275 -10.32 -11.51 -3.97
N ILE A 276 -11.46 -11.95 -4.54
CA ILE A 276 -12.81 -11.66 -3.99
C ILE A 276 -13.12 -12.28 -2.62
N ARG A 277 -12.23 -13.15 -2.12
CA ARG A 277 -12.26 -13.65 -0.73
C ARG A 277 -11.87 -12.53 0.26
N ASP A 278 -10.99 -11.63 -0.16
CA ASP A 278 -10.36 -10.56 0.63
C ASP A 278 -11.12 -9.21 0.48
N ASN A 279 -12.42 -9.29 0.16
CA ASN A 279 -13.40 -8.18 0.19
C ASN A 279 -12.98 -6.88 -0.56
N ILE A 280 -12.24 -7.04 -1.67
CA ILE A 280 -11.66 -5.92 -2.43
C ILE A 280 -12.72 -4.85 -2.76
N THR A 281 -12.50 -3.65 -2.24
CA THR A 281 -13.42 -2.52 -2.34
C THR A 281 -12.68 -1.34 -2.99
N ILE A 282 -13.36 -0.66 -3.91
CA ILE A 282 -12.89 0.52 -4.64
C ILE A 282 -13.75 1.69 -4.15
N THR A 283 -13.16 2.64 -3.42
CA THR A 283 -13.86 3.80 -2.85
C THR A 283 -13.35 5.09 -3.48
N LYS A 284 -14.26 5.90 -4.04
CA LYS A 284 -13.96 7.23 -4.54
C LYS A 284 -13.57 8.17 -3.40
N THR A 285 -12.53 8.97 -3.58
CA THR A 285 -12.09 9.99 -2.62
C THR A 285 -12.35 11.40 -3.16
N ALA A 286 -12.23 12.40 -2.29
CA ALA A 286 -11.91 13.75 -2.74
C ALA A 286 -10.56 13.74 -3.51
N ALA A 287 -10.31 14.78 -4.30
CA ALA A 287 -9.03 14.94 -4.97
C ALA A 287 -7.89 15.09 -3.94
N PRO A 288 -6.69 14.53 -4.22
CA PRO A 288 -5.50 14.75 -3.41
C PRO A 288 -5.05 16.21 -3.50
N ILE A 289 -4.28 16.67 -2.51
CA ILE A 289 -3.46 17.88 -2.71
C ILE A 289 -2.31 17.55 -3.67
N SER A 290 -2.01 18.46 -4.60
CA SER A 290 -1.09 18.21 -5.72
C SER A 290 -0.43 19.48 -6.24
N GLU A 291 0.51 19.35 -7.18
CA GLU A 291 1.30 20.47 -7.73
C GLU A 291 2.08 21.23 -6.63
N ILE A 292 2.56 20.50 -5.62
CA ILE A 292 3.33 21.05 -4.50
C ILE A 292 4.81 20.85 -4.77
N GLY A 293 5.59 21.93 -4.70
CA GLY A 293 7.03 21.90 -4.94
C GLY A 293 7.84 22.32 -3.71
N LEU A 294 8.90 21.58 -3.40
CA LEU A 294 9.98 22.01 -2.50
C LEU A 294 11.29 22.04 -3.28
N GLU A 295 11.93 23.19 -3.44
CA GLU A 295 13.13 23.25 -4.27
C GLU A 295 14.18 24.33 -3.96
N ASP A 296 15.42 24.04 -4.38
CA ASP A 296 16.56 24.97 -4.42
C ASP A 296 16.98 25.54 -3.06
N PHE A 297 17.06 24.70 -2.02
CA PHE A 297 17.55 25.12 -0.69
C PHE A 297 18.35 24.05 0.06
N SER A 298 19.14 24.48 1.03
CA SER A 298 19.77 23.63 2.04
C SER A 298 18.94 23.60 3.32
N ILE A 299 18.89 22.47 4.04
CA ILE A 299 18.04 22.31 5.24
C ILE A 299 18.72 21.50 6.36
N ALA A 300 18.58 21.91 7.61
CA ALA A 300 19.24 21.26 8.75
C ALA A 300 18.50 21.44 10.09
N ASN A 301 18.90 20.65 11.09
CA ASN A 301 18.58 20.87 12.50
C ASN A 301 19.83 21.31 13.29
N VAL A 302 19.63 22.11 14.33
CA VAL A 302 20.52 22.15 15.49
C VAL A 302 20.71 20.72 16.04
N GLN A 303 21.92 20.38 16.47
CA GLN A 303 22.20 19.15 17.20
C GLN A 303 21.56 19.21 18.59
N ASN A 304 20.82 18.17 19.01
CA ASN A 304 20.36 18.06 20.40
C ASN A 304 21.57 17.87 21.33
N SER A 305 21.65 18.69 22.37
CA SER A 305 22.79 18.84 23.27
C SER A 305 22.95 17.71 24.30
N LYS A 306 21.95 16.84 24.44
CA LYS A 306 21.89 15.82 25.49
C LYS A 306 22.63 14.54 25.13
N SER A 307 22.91 13.73 26.15
CA SER A 307 23.42 12.37 26.00
C SER A 307 22.29 11.37 25.76
N GLY A 308 22.64 10.11 25.50
CA GLY A 308 21.69 9.03 25.19
C GLY A 308 21.32 9.00 23.71
N LEU A 309 22.00 8.14 22.96
CA LEU A 309 21.75 7.83 21.53
C LEU A 309 21.72 6.30 21.30
N GLY A 310 21.46 5.52 22.35
CA GLY A 310 21.33 4.07 22.32
C GLY A 310 20.03 3.60 21.67
N GLU A 311 19.99 2.32 21.30
CA GLU A 311 18.91 1.72 20.49
C GLU A 311 17.50 1.96 21.06
N ASP A 312 17.34 1.92 22.39
CA ASP A 312 16.05 2.12 23.07
C ASP A 312 15.85 3.51 23.72
N ASP A 313 16.80 4.44 23.57
CA ASP A 313 16.75 5.75 24.24
C ASP A 313 15.55 6.61 23.81
N PHE A 314 14.88 6.31 22.69
CA PHE A 314 13.60 6.90 22.29
C PHE A 314 12.49 6.81 23.36
N LYS A 315 12.63 5.88 24.31
CA LYS A 315 11.77 5.65 25.49
C LYS A 315 12.22 6.38 26.75
N VAL A 316 13.47 6.87 26.81
CA VAL A 316 14.13 7.32 28.04
C VAL A 316 14.11 8.84 28.14
N GLU A 317 13.16 9.38 28.92
CA GLU A 317 12.95 10.82 29.04
C GLU A 317 14.22 11.56 29.46
N GLY A 318 14.49 12.71 28.83
CA GLY A 318 15.69 13.50 29.06
C GLY A 318 16.94 13.08 28.27
N THR A 319 16.86 12.02 27.46
CA THR A 319 17.91 11.70 26.45
C THR A 319 17.70 12.43 25.14
N ALA A 320 18.77 12.59 24.35
CA ALA A 320 18.66 13.07 22.97
C ALA A 320 17.82 12.11 22.12
N GLY A 321 17.96 10.80 22.29
CA GLY A 321 17.16 9.79 21.59
C GLY A 321 15.65 9.97 21.82
N TYR A 322 15.22 10.24 23.05
CA TYR A 322 13.81 10.54 23.34
C TYR A 322 13.35 11.83 22.66
N GLU A 323 14.14 12.91 22.72
CA GLU A 323 13.74 14.25 22.23
C GLU A 323 13.84 14.42 20.71
N THR A 324 14.50 13.49 20.02
CA THR A 324 14.67 13.45 18.56
C THR A 324 13.88 12.33 17.88
N ASP A 325 13.20 11.49 18.66
CA ASP A 325 12.42 10.34 18.21
C ASP A 325 11.35 10.73 17.16
N ASN A 326 11.46 10.15 15.96
CA ASN A 326 10.66 10.43 14.77
C ASN A 326 10.61 11.92 14.37
N ALA A 327 11.65 12.69 14.70
CA ALA A 327 11.90 14.00 14.10
C ALA A 327 12.19 13.85 12.61
N LYS A 328 11.56 14.66 11.75
CA LYS A 328 11.68 14.57 10.28
C LYS A 328 12.15 15.88 9.66
N VAL A 329 12.90 15.82 8.55
CA VAL A 329 13.20 16.99 7.71
C VAL A 329 11.97 17.33 6.87
N ILE A 330 11.50 16.38 6.05
CA ILE A 330 10.32 16.54 5.19
C ILE A 330 9.36 15.37 5.41
N ASN A 331 8.08 15.67 5.55
CA ASN A 331 7.02 14.68 5.70
C ASN A 331 5.91 15.00 4.69
N VAL A 332 5.74 14.14 3.68
CA VAL A 332 4.70 14.29 2.66
C VAL A 332 3.60 13.27 2.95
N ILE A 333 2.40 13.76 3.24
CA ILE A 333 1.26 12.96 3.69
C ILE A 333 0.10 13.14 2.71
N ALA A 334 -0.43 12.04 2.17
CA ALA A 334 -1.66 12.05 1.35
C ALA A 334 -1.67 13.14 0.25
N ALA A 335 -0.56 13.25 -0.48
CA ALA A 335 -0.39 14.13 -1.63
C ALA A 335 -0.14 13.33 -2.91
N ALA A 336 -0.49 13.91 -4.05
CA ALA A 336 -0.22 13.36 -5.39
C ALA A 336 0.59 14.34 -6.25
N ASN A 337 1.20 13.87 -7.34
CA ASN A 337 1.75 14.69 -8.43
C ASN A 337 2.48 15.95 -7.93
N SER A 338 3.54 15.76 -7.16
CA SER A 338 4.27 16.82 -6.44
C SER A 338 5.76 16.48 -6.41
N TRP A 339 6.63 17.44 -6.11
CA TRP A 339 8.08 17.25 -6.24
C TRP A 339 8.93 17.85 -5.11
N ILE A 340 10.08 17.23 -4.89
CA ILE A 340 11.15 17.68 -4.00
C ILE A 340 12.45 17.66 -4.82
N ARG A 341 13.02 18.82 -5.14
CA ARG A 341 14.11 18.95 -6.13
C ARG A 341 15.28 19.80 -5.62
N ASN A 342 16.52 19.46 -5.95
CA ASN A 342 17.70 20.28 -5.63
C ASN A 342 17.77 20.70 -4.15
N ILE A 343 17.73 19.73 -3.23
CA ILE A 343 17.78 19.98 -1.78
C ILE A 343 18.90 19.16 -1.15
N SER A 344 19.73 19.77 -0.30
CA SER A 344 20.77 19.05 0.45
C SER A 344 20.70 19.36 1.94
N THR A 345 20.84 18.35 2.79
CA THR A 345 21.16 18.62 4.19
C THR A 345 22.59 19.14 4.30
N TYR A 346 22.83 19.99 5.29
CA TYR A 346 24.14 20.61 5.55
C TYR A 346 24.47 20.51 7.04
N LYS A 347 25.74 20.68 7.41
CA LYS A 347 26.16 20.78 8.80
C LYS A 347 26.12 22.24 9.27
N PRO A 348 25.24 22.62 10.21
CA PRO A 348 25.30 23.94 10.84
C PRO A 348 26.62 24.19 11.56
N GLU A 349 26.93 25.46 11.77
CA GLU A 349 27.95 25.85 12.74
C GLU A 349 27.57 25.36 14.15
N GLY A 350 28.55 24.98 14.97
CA GLY A 350 28.32 24.36 16.28
C GLY A 350 27.99 22.86 16.25
N ASN A 351 27.28 22.36 15.24
CA ASN A 351 27.03 20.91 15.11
C ASN A 351 28.35 20.15 14.91
N SER A 352 28.49 19.00 15.59
CA SER A 352 29.70 18.17 15.52
C SER A 352 29.90 17.53 14.14
N THR A 353 29.07 16.54 13.80
CA THR A 353 29.03 15.82 12.52
C THR A 353 27.62 15.75 11.91
N TYR A 354 26.59 16.05 12.69
CA TYR A 354 25.19 15.81 12.30
C TYR A 354 24.59 16.97 11.51
N HIS A 355 23.82 16.64 10.47
CA HIS A 355 23.03 17.60 9.70
C HIS A 355 21.59 17.67 10.20
N ILE A 356 21.04 16.53 10.65
CA ILE A 356 19.61 16.37 10.98
C ILE A 356 19.45 15.55 12.27
N LEU A 357 18.28 15.63 12.91
CA LEU A 357 18.07 14.96 14.21
C LEU A 357 17.76 13.46 14.10
N SER A 358 16.94 13.02 13.14
CA SER A 358 16.61 11.59 12.98
C SER A 358 16.27 11.21 11.53
N LYS A 359 15.08 11.54 11.02
CA LYS A 359 14.63 11.11 9.69
C LYS A 359 14.79 12.19 8.64
N GLY A 360 15.08 11.79 7.40
CA GLY A 360 15.11 12.66 6.23
C GLY A 360 13.71 12.91 5.67
N ILE A 361 13.37 12.23 4.57
CA ILE A 361 12.08 12.30 3.89
C ILE A 361 11.21 11.08 4.23
N ILE A 362 9.93 11.32 4.55
CA ILE A 362 8.88 10.28 4.48
C ILE A 362 7.88 10.65 3.38
N LEU A 363 7.55 9.67 2.53
CA LEU A 363 6.45 9.70 1.58
C LEU A 363 5.33 8.78 2.11
N ASP A 364 4.43 9.34 2.92
CA ASP A 364 3.39 8.64 3.67
C ASP A 364 2.03 8.66 2.93
N ARG A 365 1.56 7.47 2.50
CA ARG A 365 0.34 7.29 1.70
C ARG A 365 0.27 8.18 0.44
N THR A 366 1.40 8.60 -0.13
CA THR A 366 1.45 9.45 -1.33
C THR A 366 1.18 8.69 -2.64
N LYS A 367 1.03 9.43 -3.75
CA LYS A 367 1.01 8.89 -5.12
C LYS A 367 1.88 9.74 -6.04
N ASN A 368 2.70 9.15 -6.92
CA ASN A 368 3.35 9.90 -8.01
C ASN A 368 4.14 11.16 -7.55
N ILE A 369 4.87 11.06 -6.43
CA ILE A 369 5.84 12.08 -6.00
C ILE A 369 7.18 11.83 -6.70
N THR A 370 7.86 12.88 -7.15
CA THR A 370 9.27 12.81 -7.57
C THR A 370 10.19 13.46 -6.55
N VAL A 371 11.25 12.77 -6.15
CA VAL A 371 12.38 13.30 -5.39
C VAL A 371 13.60 13.29 -6.32
N ASP A 372 14.19 14.44 -6.58
CA ASP A 372 15.13 14.68 -7.70
C ASP A 372 16.37 15.48 -7.23
N HIS A 373 17.57 14.95 -7.45
CA HIS A 373 18.83 15.59 -7.02
C HIS A 373 18.82 16.01 -5.53
N VAL A 374 18.29 15.15 -4.66
CA VAL A 374 18.19 15.40 -3.21
C VAL A 374 19.26 14.64 -2.43
N THR A 375 19.87 15.27 -1.44
CA THR A 375 20.91 14.68 -0.59
C THR A 375 20.52 14.75 0.89
N MET A 376 20.32 13.59 1.51
CA MET A 376 20.06 13.44 2.94
C MET A 376 21.25 12.76 3.61
N GLN A 377 21.74 13.32 4.72
CA GLN A 377 22.97 12.84 5.37
C GLN A 377 22.95 12.99 6.90
N TYR A 378 23.78 12.18 7.57
CA TYR A 378 24.24 12.31 8.97
C TYR A 378 23.15 12.67 10.00
N PRO A 379 22.21 11.74 10.27
CA PRO A 379 21.24 11.89 11.36
C PRO A 379 21.89 11.64 12.73
N GLN A 380 21.54 12.45 13.73
CA GLN A 380 22.05 12.33 15.09
C GLN A 380 21.60 11.03 15.76
N TYR A 381 20.29 10.77 15.78
CA TYR A 381 19.74 9.59 16.41
C TYR A 381 19.42 8.49 15.40
N ARG A 382 19.96 7.29 15.66
CA ARG A 382 19.92 6.10 14.80
C ARG A 382 19.52 4.84 15.58
N GLY A 383 18.70 5.01 16.62
CA GLY A 383 18.12 3.90 17.39
C GLY A 383 16.88 3.28 16.73
N ALA A 384 16.10 2.53 17.51
CA ALA A 384 14.87 1.88 17.09
C ALA A 384 13.72 2.87 16.78
N ASN A 385 12.49 2.37 16.67
CA ASN A 385 11.29 3.15 16.30
C ASN A 385 11.38 3.84 14.92
N GLY A 386 12.25 3.33 14.04
CA GLY A 386 12.49 3.91 12.72
C GLY A 386 13.40 5.14 12.70
N ASN A 387 14.14 5.42 13.77
CA ASN A 387 15.00 6.60 13.82
C ASN A 387 16.21 6.47 12.88
N GLY A 388 16.68 7.59 12.31
CA GLY A 388 17.81 7.58 11.38
C GLY A 388 17.52 7.14 9.94
N TYR A 389 16.24 7.03 9.54
CA TYR A 389 15.84 6.58 8.20
C TYR A 389 15.85 7.80 7.26
N LEU A 390 16.67 7.78 6.20
CA LEU A 390 16.88 8.97 5.36
C LEU A 390 15.81 9.12 4.27
N TYR A 391 15.35 8.01 3.70
CA TYR A 391 14.19 7.97 2.81
C TYR A 391 13.27 6.83 3.22
N GLN A 392 11.98 7.12 3.45
CA GLN A 392 10.97 6.14 3.84
C GLN A 392 9.75 6.21 2.90
N LEU A 393 9.52 5.11 2.16
CA LEU A 393 8.47 4.93 1.17
C LEU A 393 7.29 4.15 1.77
N ILE A 394 6.13 4.79 1.85
CA ILE A 394 4.86 4.22 2.35
C ILE A 394 3.69 4.55 1.38
N GLY A 395 4.01 5.02 0.17
CA GLY A 395 3.08 5.45 -0.88
C GLY A 395 3.25 4.68 -2.20
N ASN A 396 2.38 5.00 -3.15
CA ASN A 396 2.26 4.35 -4.46
C ASN A 396 3.09 5.07 -5.53
N ASP A 397 3.81 4.30 -6.37
CA ASP A 397 4.35 4.74 -7.65
C ASP A 397 5.14 6.07 -7.56
N ASN A 398 5.95 6.25 -6.51
CA ASN A 398 6.82 7.42 -6.33
C ASN A 398 8.20 7.16 -6.96
N LEU A 399 8.86 8.21 -7.46
CA LEU A 399 10.22 8.17 -7.99
C LEU A 399 11.18 8.88 -7.02
N ILE A 400 12.31 8.26 -6.73
CA ILE A 400 13.49 8.92 -6.16
C ILE A 400 14.62 8.73 -7.17
N THR A 401 15.04 9.82 -7.82
CA THR A 401 16.06 9.82 -8.87
C THR A 401 17.29 10.65 -8.47
N ASP A 402 18.48 10.19 -8.86
CA ASP A 402 19.75 10.93 -8.79
C ASP A 402 20.06 11.51 -7.39
N SER A 403 19.62 10.80 -6.35
CA SER A 403 19.55 11.26 -4.96
C SER A 403 20.41 10.41 -4.02
N ASN A 404 20.92 11.04 -2.95
CA ASN A 404 22.01 10.51 -2.12
C ASN A 404 21.61 10.31 -0.65
N ALA A 405 21.99 9.16 -0.09
CA ALA A 405 21.84 8.83 1.34
C ALA A 405 23.20 8.52 1.97
N VAL A 406 23.63 9.26 3.01
CA VAL A 406 24.96 9.07 3.63
C VAL A 406 24.91 9.00 5.15
N GLY A 407 25.53 7.97 5.74
CA GLY A 407 25.68 7.84 7.19
C GLY A 407 24.38 7.49 7.93
N ALA A 408 23.40 6.91 7.24
CA ALA A 408 22.07 6.60 7.74
C ALA A 408 22.06 5.59 8.92
N ARG A 409 20.87 5.35 9.50
CA ARG A 409 20.59 4.03 10.10
C ARG A 409 20.29 3.05 8.97
N HIS A 410 19.22 3.32 8.20
CA HIS A 410 18.92 2.71 6.91
C HIS A 410 18.77 3.83 5.88
N SER A 411 19.40 3.67 4.71
CA SER A 411 19.41 4.72 3.68
C SER A 411 18.04 4.89 3.03
N PHE A 412 17.54 3.82 2.40
CA PHE A 412 16.19 3.76 1.83
C PHE A 412 15.41 2.63 2.50
N THR A 413 14.11 2.85 2.74
CA THR A 413 13.22 1.88 3.39
C THR A 413 11.82 1.89 2.79
N TYR A 414 11.20 0.71 2.70
CA TYR A 414 9.81 0.51 2.25
C TYR A 414 8.95 -0.05 3.38
N ALA A 415 7.68 0.34 3.49
CA ALA A 415 6.80 -0.18 4.54
C ALA A 415 5.31 -0.23 4.12
N ASN A 416 4.60 -1.26 4.59
CA ASN A 416 3.17 -1.52 4.41
C ASN A 416 2.73 -1.85 2.97
N PHE A 417 1.51 -2.39 2.85
CA PHE A 417 0.86 -2.76 1.59
C PHE A 417 0.74 -1.59 0.60
N SER A 418 0.71 -0.35 1.10
CA SER A 418 0.68 0.87 0.29
C SER A 418 2.05 1.27 -0.32
N ALA A 419 3.16 0.63 0.07
CA ALA A 419 4.46 0.82 -0.58
C ALA A 419 4.58 -0.11 -1.80
N ASN A 420 4.09 0.34 -2.95
CA ASN A 420 4.14 -0.43 -4.20
C ASN A 420 4.39 0.45 -5.44
N GLY A 421 5.01 -0.13 -6.46
CA GLY A 421 5.34 0.55 -7.71
C GLY A 421 6.43 1.63 -7.61
N ASN A 422 7.04 1.83 -6.44
CA ASN A 422 8.04 2.88 -6.25
C ASN A 422 9.36 2.53 -6.94
N VAL A 423 10.04 3.55 -7.47
CA VAL A 423 11.30 3.44 -8.19
C VAL A 423 12.38 4.23 -7.43
N LEU A 424 13.49 3.58 -7.10
CA LEU A 424 14.78 4.25 -6.88
C LEU A 424 15.56 4.17 -8.19
N HIS A 425 16.05 5.29 -8.71
CA HIS A 425 16.77 5.39 -9.98
C HIS A 425 18.07 6.17 -9.80
N ASN A 426 19.21 5.64 -10.25
CA ASN A 426 20.55 6.27 -10.15
C ASN A 426 20.94 6.71 -8.71
N VAL A 427 20.32 6.15 -7.66
CA VAL A 427 20.52 6.61 -6.28
C VAL A 427 21.85 6.10 -5.69
N TYR A 428 22.43 6.89 -4.78
CA TYR A 428 23.68 6.55 -4.10
C TYR A 428 23.46 6.33 -2.59
N SER A 429 24.06 5.27 -2.04
CA SER A 429 24.04 4.99 -0.60
C SER A 429 25.45 4.71 -0.06
N GLU A 430 25.84 5.42 1.00
CA GLU A 430 27.15 5.29 1.62
C GLU A 430 27.14 5.15 3.15
N ASN A 431 27.93 4.18 3.64
CA ASN A 431 28.26 3.97 5.06
C ASN A 431 27.03 3.99 5.98
N SER A 432 25.98 3.24 5.61
CA SER A 432 24.82 2.96 6.44
C SER A 432 25.22 2.15 7.69
N PHE A 433 24.36 2.16 8.72
CA PHE A 433 24.55 1.30 9.91
C PHE A 433 23.90 -0.07 9.70
N TYR A 434 22.78 -0.10 9.01
CA TYR A 434 22.04 -1.26 8.55
C TYR A 434 21.65 -1.07 7.08
N LEU A 435 21.41 -2.20 6.41
CA LEU A 435 21.16 -2.26 4.98
C LEU A 435 19.91 -1.46 4.57
N THR A 436 19.95 -0.92 3.35
CA THR A 436 18.74 -0.50 2.60
C THR A 436 17.77 -1.68 2.53
N ASP A 437 16.55 -1.55 3.06
CA ASP A 437 15.72 -2.73 3.33
C ASP A 437 14.20 -2.50 3.29
N PHE A 438 13.48 -3.62 3.42
CA PHE A 438 12.03 -3.67 3.44
C PHE A 438 11.54 -3.95 4.87
N HIS A 439 10.53 -3.21 5.30
CA HIS A 439 9.94 -3.22 6.63
C HIS A 439 8.47 -3.68 6.61
N MET A 440 7.87 -3.90 7.79
CA MET A 440 6.47 -4.35 7.90
C MET A 440 5.51 -3.42 7.16
N TYR A 441 4.43 -3.89 6.53
CA TYR A 441 4.10 -5.25 6.08
C TYR A 441 4.43 -5.42 4.58
N LEU A 442 3.95 -6.48 3.92
CA LEU A 442 4.23 -6.80 2.51
C LEU A 442 4.10 -5.59 1.56
N SER A 443 5.23 -4.98 1.23
CA SER A 443 5.37 -4.08 0.08
C SER A 443 5.38 -4.91 -1.22
N MET A 444 5.01 -4.33 -2.36
CA MET A 444 4.74 -5.10 -3.59
C MET A 444 5.34 -4.42 -4.81
N ALA A 445 6.09 -5.16 -5.63
CA ALA A 445 6.62 -4.71 -6.91
C ALA A 445 7.19 -3.29 -6.86
N ASN A 446 8.29 -3.10 -6.12
CA ASN A 446 9.11 -1.89 -6.16
C ASN A 446 10.38 -2.17 -6.98
N LEU A 447 10.96 -1.14 -7.60
CA LEU A 447 12.18 -1.23 -8.40
C LEU A 447 13.30 -0.42 -7.74
N ILE A 448 14.49 -1.02 -7.70
CA ILE A 448 15.75 -0.33 -7.41
C ILE A 448 16.63 -0.50 -8.65
N ASP A 449 16.90 0.60 -9.36
CA ASP A 449 17.54 0.64 -10.67
C ASP A 449 18.79 1.53 -10.64
N ASN A 450 19.89 1.04 -11.20
CA ASN A 450 21.21 1.70 -11.20
C ASN A 450 21.72 2.16 -9.82
N MET A 451 21.20 1.60 -8.72
CA MET A 451 21.63 1.98 -7.37
C MET A 451 23.12 1.67 -7.15
N THR A 452 23.86 2.64 -6.62
CA THR A 452 25.26 2.49 -6.23
C THR A 452 25.40 2.39 -4.71
N VAL A 453 26.08 1.35 -4.22
CA VAL A 453 26.34 1.11 -2.80
C VAL A 453 27.83 1.17 -2.45
N ASN A 454 28.16 1.96 -1.43
CA ASN A 454 29.52 2.15 -0.90
C ASN A 454 29.55 1.90 0.62
N GLY A 455 29.73 0.65 1.02
CA GLY A 455 29.59 0.26 2.43
C GLY A 455 28.12 0.18 2.87
N ASP A 456 27.19 0.05 1.92
CA ASP A 456 25.79 -0.35 2.12
C ASP A 456 25.51 -1.63 1.31
N ALA A 457 24.33 -2.23 1.48
CA ALA A 457 23.80 -3.32 0.66
C ALA A 457 22.26 -3.32 0.75
N ILE A 458 21.59 -4.02 -0.17
CA ILE A 458 20.13 -4.16 -0.20
C ILE A 458 19.72 -5.47 0.48
N SER A 459 18.66 -5.45 1.32
CA SER A 459 18.14 -6.62 2.05
C SER A 459 16.63 -6.76 1.93
N ALA A 460 16.18 -7.77 1.19
CA ALA A 460 14.79 -8.08 0.87
C ALA A 460 14.37 -9.45 1.43
N ILE A 461 14.64 -9.68 2.72
CA ILE A 461 14.51 -10.99 3.38
C ILE A 461 13.43 -11.04 4.47
N THR A 462 12.97 -12.23 4.87
CA THR A 462 12.02 -12.41 5.98
C THR A 462 12.58 -11.96 7.33
N ARG A 463 11.72 -11.37 8.18
CA ARG A 463 12.11 -10.75 9.45
C ARG A 463 11.25 -11.20 10.63
N ASP A 464 11.77 -12.11 11.46
CA ASP A 464 11.23 -12.44 12.80
C ASP A 464 11.53 -11.37 13.87
N TYR A 465 11.52 -10.09 13.49
CA TYR A 465 11.61 -8.95 14.40
C TYR A 465 10.25 -8.26 14.52
N GLY A 466 9.89 -7.75 15.70
CA GLY A 466 8.64 -7.02 15.93
C GLY A 466 8.19 -7.02 17.39
N SER A 467 7.03 -6.41 17.66
CA SER A 467 6.54 -6.11 19.02
C SER A 467 6.11 -7.32 19.84
N SER A 468 5.77 -8.45 19.22
CA SER A 468 5.56 -9.73 19.91
C SER A 468 5.92 -10.91 19.00
N ALA A 469 5.96 -12.13 19.54
CA ALA A 469 6.12 -13.35 18.72
C ALA A 469 5.01 -13.52 17.67
N THR A 470 3.84 -12.92 17.91
CA THR A 470 2.64 -12.92 17.05
C THR A 470 2.45 -11.65 16.22
N ASN A 471 3.37 -10.67 16.35
CA ASN A 471 3.38 -9.41 15.62
C ASN A 471 4.81 -9.07 15.21
N ARG A 472 5.20 -9.63 14.07
CA ARG A 472 6.51 -9.51 13.42
C ARG A 472 6.40 -8.70 12.13
N HIS A 473 7.54 -8.28 11.59
CA HIS A 473 7.61 -7.70 10.25
C HIS A 473 7.22 -8.75 9.20
N GLY A 474 7.67 -10.00 9.34
CA GLY A 474 7.20 -11.11 8.52
C GLY A 474 7.88 -11.15 7.14
N VAL A 475 7.09 -11.49 6.12
CA VAL A 475 7.42 -11.28 4.70
C VAL A 475 7.29 -9.78 4.38
N VAL A 476 8.34 -9.17 3.85
CA VAL A 476 8.39 -7.71 3.65
C VAL A 476 8.26 -7.24 2.20
N THR A 477 8.51 -8.11 1.21
CA THR A 477 8.34 -7.78 -0.22
C THR A 477 8.00 -9.01 -1.09
N THR A 478 7.42 -8.74 -2.26
CA THR A 478 7.07 -9.68 -3.35
C THR A 478 7.18 -8.96 -4.69
N GLU A 479 7.62 -9.65 -5.74
CA GLU A 479 7.80 -9.17 -7.13
C GLU A 479 8.67 -7.89 -7.28
N SER A 480 9.44 -7.51 -6.26
CA SER A 480 10.37 -6.36 -6.34
C SER A 480 11.65 -6.73 -7.08
N VAL A 481 12.17 -5.75 -7.84
CA VAL A 481 13.27 -5.92 -8.79
C VAL A 481 14.48 -5.08 -8.38
N PHE A 482 15.66 -5.68 -8.43
CA PHE A 482 16.95 -5.02 -8.24
C PHE A 482 17.71 -5.09 -9.56
N TRP A 483 17.84 -3.96 -10.25
CA TRP A 483 18.39 -3.86 -11.60
C TRP A 483 19.74 -3.15 -11.60
N ASN A 484 20.74 -3.75 -12.25
CA ASN A 484 22.06 -3.17 -12.54
C ASN A 484 22.83 -2.58 -11.33
N THR A 485 22.66 -3.17 -10.14
CA THR A 485 23.20 -2.61 -8.88
C THR A 485 24.74 -2.57 -8.89
N THR A 486 25.31 -1.41 -8.58
CA THR A 486 26.76 -1.16 -8.61
C THR A 486 27.34 -1.15 -7.21
N GLY A 487 28.21 -2.11 -6.88
CA GLY A 487 28.86 -2.16 -5.57
C GLY A 487 30.32 -1.71 -5.59
N LEU A 488 30.60 -0.60 -4.91
CA LEU A 488 31.95 -0.08 -4.71
C LEU A 488 32.66 -0.73 -3.52
N LYS A 489 31.89 -1.09 -2.48
CA LYS A 489 32.37 -1.64 -1.21
C LYS A 489 31.22 -2.34 -0.49
N ALA A 490 31.45 -3.53 0.08
CA ALA A 490 30.44 -4.25 0.85
C ALA A 490 30.11 -3.57 2.20
N HIS A 491 28.86 -3.70 2.66
CA HIS A 491 28.47 -3.31 4.03
C HIS A 491 29.24 -4.14 5.08
N SER A 492 29.56 -3.55 6.23
CA SER A 492 30.41 -4.18 7.27
C SER A 492 29.87 -5.51 7.82
N SER A 493 28.56 -5.75 7.75
CA SER A 493 27.90 -7.00 8.16
C SER A 493 27.82 -8.08 7.07
N LYS A 494 28.26 -7.80 5.83
CA LYS A 494 28.13 -8.70 4.67
C LYS A 494 29.48 -8.86 3.96
N ASN A 495 29.97 -10.09 3.82
CA ASN A 495 31.22 -10.33 3.10
C ASN A 495 30.98 -10.48 1.59
N GLY A 496 31.28 -9.43 0.81
CA GLY A 496 31.23 -9.47 -0.65
C GLY A 496 29.83 -9.44 -1.30
N ILE A 497 28.76 -9.42 -0.50
CA ILE A 497 27.36 -9.35 -0.96
C ILE A 497 26.86 -7.90 -0.94
N ILE A 498 26.17 -7.49 -2.02
CA ILE A 498 25.51 -6.18 -2.15
C ILE A 498 23.99 -6.26 -2.30
N VAL A 499 23.44 -7.42 -2.64
CA VAL A 499 21.99 -7.68 -2.63
C VAL A 499 21.72 -9.04 -1.99
N GLU A 500 20.82 -9.10 -1.02
CA GLU A 500 20.24 -10.34 -0.53
C GLU A 500 18.71 -10.29 -0.63
N SER A 501 18.10 -11.36 -1.14
CA SER A 501 16.67 -11.39 -1.48
C SER A 501 16.07 -12.75 -1.12
N GLU A 502 14.92 -12.71 -0.45
CA GLU A 502 14.11 -13.86 -0.04
C GLU A 502 12.64 -13.42 0.01
N GLN A 503 12.06 -13.15 -1.16
CA GLN A 503 10.71 -12.60 -1.30
C GLN A 503 9.61 -13.66 -1.23
N PHE A 504 8.35 -13.23 -1.05
CA PHE A 504 7.19 -14.12 -1.25
C PHE A 504 6.88 -14.24 -2.75
N GLY A 505 6.56 -15.45 -3.21
CA GLY A 505 6.33 -15.71 -4.63
C GLY A 505 7.64 -15.63 -5.42
N ASN A 506 7.79 -14.61 -6.27
CA ASN A 506 9.04 -14.33 -6.97
C ASN A 506 9.68 -13.02 -6.49
N GLY A 507 10.98 -12.92 -6.72
CA GLY A 507 11.79 -11.73 -6.60
C GLY A 507 12.96 -11.80 -7.58
N TYR A 508 13.51 -10.65 -7.98
CA TYR A 508 14.45 -10.59 -9.10
C TYR A 508 15.67 -9.71 -8.80
N VAL A 509 16.87 -10.28 -8.92
CA VAL A 509 18.15 -9.57 -8.94
C VAL A 509 18.76 -9.73 -10.33
N ILE A 510 18.76 -8.67 -11.14
CA ILE A 510 19.12 -8.72 -12.57
C ILE A 510 20.23 -7.70 -12.85
N GLY A 511 21.44 -8.19 -13.09
CA GLY A 511 22.64 -7.38 -13.27
C GLY A 511 23.22 -6.87 -11.96
N THR A 512 24.48 -7.23 -11.71
CA THR A 512 25.31 -6.52 -10.73
C THR A 512 26.66 -6.18 -11.32
N LYS A 513 27.27 -5.09 -10.86
CA LYS A 513 28.58 -4.62 -11.37
C LYS A 513 29.40 -3.89 -10.30
N GLY A 514 30.59 -3.44 -10.68
CA GLY A 514 31.58 -2.87 -9.77
C GLY A 514 32.49 -3.93 -9.10
N PRO A 515 33.47 -3.48 -8.29
CA PRO A 515 34.43 -4.35 -7.60
C PRO A 515 33.80 -5.27 -6.54
N VAL A 516 32.57 -4.98 -6.10
CA VAL A 516 31.76 -5.88 -5.25
C VAL A 516 30.42 -6.10 -5.92
N ASN A 517 30.11 -7.32 -6.31
CA ASN A 517 28.93 -7.64 -7.14
C ASN A 517 28.17 -8.89 -6.68
N GLY A 518 28.53 -9.47 -5.51
CA GLY A 518 27.94 -10.70 -5.01
C GLY A 518 26.47 -10.53 -4.60
N VAL A 519 25.70 -11.59 -4.81
CA VAL A 519 24.26 -11.68 -4.52
C VAL A 519 23.95 -12.95 -3.74
N ASN A 520 23.00 -12.88 -2.81
CA ASN A 520 22.51 -14.04 -2.08
C ASN A 520 20.99 -14.21 -2.22
N VAL A 521 20.58 -15.31 -2.86
CA VAL A 521 19.18 -15.76 -2.98
C VAL A 521 18.94 -17.16 -2.39
N GLN A 522 20.01 -17.84 -1.93
CA GLN A 522 19.91 -19.16 -1.29
C GLN A 522 19.72 -19.01 0.22
N ILE A 523 18.59 -18.41 0.60
CA ILE A 523 18.33 -18.00 1.97
C ILE A 523 17.30 -18.95 2.60
N THR A 524 17.67 -19.54 3.74
CA THR A 524 16.69 -20.13 4.66
C THR A 524 16.17 -19.00 5.54
N GLY A 525 14.91 -18.62 5.34
CA GLY A 525 14.29 -17.49 6.03
C GLY A 525 14.31 -17.56 7.56
N SER A 526 14.17 -16.40 8.19
CA SER A 526 14.05 -16.29 9.65
C SER A 526 12.70 -16.77 10.19
N ILE A 527 11.72 -17.02 9.31
CA ILE A 527 10.38 -17.52 9.63
C ILE A 527 10.13 -18.81 8.81
N PRO A 528 10.22 -20.01 9.42
CA PRO A 528 10.04 -21.27 8.71
C PRO A 528 8.65 -21.50 8.11
N GLU A 529 7.64 -20.75 8.56
CA GLU A 529 6.27 -20.82 8.04
C GLU A 529 6.02 -19.93 6.81
N ALA A 530 6.93 -19.02 6.46
CA ALA A 530 6.76 -18.08 5.35
C ALA A 530 6.87 -18.78 3.99
N ASP A 531 6.04 -18.39 3.01
CA ASP A 531 6.07 -18.97 1.66
C ASP A 531 7.04 -18.21 0.73
N THR A 532 8.33 -18.30 1.05
CA THR A 532 9.42 -17.70 0.26
C THR A 532 9.96 -18.65 -0.80
N LYS A 533 9.05 -19.23 -1.60
CA LYS A 533 9.38 -20.19 -2.66
C LYS A 533 8.65 -19.84 -3.97
N PRO A 534 9.30 -19.98 -5.14
CA PRO A 534 10.70 -20.40 -5.37
C PRO A 534 11.76 -19.44 -4.78
N PHE A 535 13.03 -19.84 -4.78
CA PHE A 535 14.11 -18.88 -4.49
C PHE A 535 14.15 -17.80 -5.59
N ASP A 536 14.44 -16.57 -5.19
CA ASP A 536 14.52 -15.41 -6.07
C ASP A 536 15.52 -15.60 -7.22
N MET A 537 15.21 -15.04 -8.39
CA MET A 537 16.05 -15.17 -9.57
C MET A 537 17.27 -14.24 -9.46
N ALA A 538 18.46 -14.82 -9.64
CA ALA A 538 19.71 -14.07 -9.76
C ALA A 538 20.25 -14.21 -11.20
N ILE A 539 20.18 -13.13 -11.99
CA ILE A 539 20.53 -13.11 -13.42
C ILE A 539 21.68 -12.11 -13.66
N GLY A 540 22.69 -12.45 -14.46
CA GLY A 540 23.73 -11.51 -14.87
C GLY A 540 24.63 -11.00 -13.74
N ILE A 541 24.92 -11.85 -12.75
CA ILE A 541 25.72 -11.47 -11.59
C ILE A 541 27.17 -11.19 -12.00
N GLY A 542 27.64 -9.96 -11.81
CA GLY A 542 28.90 -9.46 -12.36
C GLY A 542 28.87 -9.03 -13.83
N GLU A 543 27.73 -9.18 -14.52
CA GLU A 543 27.55 -8.80 -15.93
C GLU A 543 26.81 -7.45 -16.13
N GLY A 544 26.63 -6.62 -15.10
CA GLY A 544 25.83 -5.38 -15.21
C GLY A 544 26.29 -4.42 -16.32
N GLU A 545 27.59 -4.35 -16.65
CA GLU A 545 28.10 -3.53 -17.78
C GLU A 545 27.71 -4.08 -19.17
N ARG A 546 27.15 -5.29 -19.21
CA ARG A 546 26.67 -6.00 -20.40
C ARG A 546 25.14 -6.00 -20.48
N LEU A 547 24.44 -5.60 -19.41
CA LEU A 547 22.98 -5.63 -19.31
C LEU A 547 22.32 -4.65 -20.29
N SER A 548 21.33 -5.13 -21.02
CA SER A 548 20.52 -4.35 -21.94
C SER A 548 19.04 -4.50 -21.58
N PRO A 549 18.29 -3.40 -21.34
CA PRO A 549 18.74 -2.01 -21.20
C PRO A 549 19.55 -1.79 -19.89
N GLN A 550 20.35 -0.71 -19.83
CA GLN A 550 21.10 -0.37 -18.60
C GLN A 550 20.18 0.06 -17.45
N SER A 551 19.08 0.75 -17.74
CA SER A 551 17.97 0.98 -16.80
C SER A 551 16.71 0.27 -17.32
N LEU A 552 15.99 -0.40 -16.43
CA LEU A 552 14.67 -0.94 -16.73
C LEU A 552 13.62 0.18 -16.75
N TYR A 553 13.71 1.12 -15.81
CA TYR A 553 12.78 2.25 -15.70
C TYR A 553 12.80 3.15 -16.95
N GLU A 554 13.98 3.57 -17.42
CA GLU A 554 14.13 4.46 -18.58
C GLU A 554 13.63 3.82 -19.88
N ASP A 555 13.93 2.55 -20.12
CA ASP A 555 13.49 1.85 -21.34
C ASP A 555 11.98 1.55 -21.31
N GLN A 556 11.43 1.10 -20.18
CA GLN A 556 9.98 0.97 -20.02
C GLN A 556 9.26 2.32 -20.21
N PHE A 557 9.83 3.41 -19.69
CA PHE A 557 9.30 4.76 -19.88
C PHE A 557 9.39 5.23 -21.33
N ALA A 558 10.51 5.02 -22.02
CA ALA A 558 10.66 5.34 -23.43
C ALA A 558 9.65 4.56 -24.30
N ARG A 559 9.48 3.26 -24.05
CA ARG A 559 8.45 2.42 -24.69
C ARG A 559 7.05 2.95 -24.43
N ARG A 560 6.68 3.16 -23.17
CA ARG A 560 5.33 3.62 -22.83
C ARG A 560 5.03 5.01 -23.37
N ASN A 561 5.89 5.99 -23.13
CA ASN A 561 5.67 7.37 -23.54
C ASN A 561 5.56 7.52 -25.07
N SER A 562 6.29 6.70 -25.84
CA SER A 562 6.20 6.71 -27.31
C SER A 562 5.00 5.93 -27.90
N GLN A 563 4.33 5.08 -27.11
CA GLN A 563 3.28 4.16 -27.61
C GLN A 563 1.92 4.29 -26.91
N LEU A 564 1.81 4.94 -25.74
CA LEU A 564 0.59 4.97 -24.92
C LEU A 564 -0.65 5.48 -25.69
N ALA A 565 -0.46 6.37 -26.66
CA ALA A 565 -1.52 6.87 -27.54
C ALA A 565 -2.11 5.83 -28.51
N LEU A 566 -1.50 4.64 -28.61
CA LEU A 566 -1.97 3.44 -29.32
C LEU A 566 -2.50 2.35 -28.36
N GLY A 567 -2.59 2.67 -27.06
CA GLY A 567 -2.99 1.75 -26.01
C GLY A 567 -4.47 1.31 -26.06
N LEU A 568 -4.81 0.24 -25.34
CA LEU A 568 -6.18 -0.20 -25.09
C LEU A 568 -6.60 0.06 -23.63
N ALA A 569 -7.69 0.78 -23.42
CA ALA A 569 -8.29 0.98 -22.10
C ALA A 569 -9.04 -0.28 -21.63
N SER A 570 -9.71 -0.98 -22.54
CA SER A 570 -10.39 -2.23 -22.25
C SER A 570 -10.25 -3.25 -23.38
N VAL A 571 -10.33 -4.53 -23.00
CA VAL A 571 -10.56 -5.66 -23.88
C VAL A 571 -11.62 -6.54 -23.21
N LEU A 572 -12.70 -6.84 -23.92
CA LEU A 572 -13.80 -7.68 -23.46
C LEU A 572 -14.00 -8.87 -24.40
N VAL A 573 -14.55 -9.94 -23.87
CA VAL A 573 -14.93 -11.15 -24.62
C VAL A 573 -16.36 -11.51 -24.25
N ASN A 574 -17.27 -11.41 -25.22
CA ASN A 574 -18.72 -11.52 -25.02
C ASN A 574 -19.23 -10.58 -23.90
N GLY A 575 -18.79 -9.31 -23.89
CA GLY A 575 -19.08 -8.33 -22.85
C GLY A 575 -18.36 -8.53 -21.49
N GLU A 576 -17.64 -9.63 -21.26
CA GLU A 576 -16.91 -9.84 -20.00
C GLU A 576 -15.43 -9.40 -20.11
N PRO A 577 -14.88 -8.62 -19.15
CA PRO A 577 -13.52 -8.10 -19.25
C PRO A 577 -12.44 -9.19 -19.17
N VAL A 578 -11.47 -9.05 -20.06
CA VAL A 578 -10.25 -9.86 -20.10
C VAL A 578 -9.36 -9.51 -18.91
N GLU A 579 -8.74 -10.54 -18.33
CA GLU A 579 -7.86 -10.39 -17.19
C GLU A 579 -6.43 -10.00 -17.62
N GLY A 580 -5.77 -9.16 -16.82
CA GLY A 580 -4.40 -8.74 -17.10
C GLY A 580 -4.25 -7.72 -18.23
N VAL A 581 -5.34 -7.04 -18.62
CA VAL A 581 -5.32 -5.93 -19.59
C VAL A 581 -4.44 -4.82 -19.03
N GLN A 582 -3.42 -4.43 -19.78
CA GLN A 582 -2.57 -3.26 -19.53
C GLN A 582 -2.45 -2.51 -20.87
N PHE A 583 -2.32 -1.18 -20.84
CA PHE A 583 -2.49 -0.35 -22.04
C PHE A 583 -1.70 -0.83 -23.25
N LEU A 584 -0.49 -1.36 -23.05
CA LEU A 584 0.41 -1.84 -24.11
C LEU A 584 0.68 -3.36 -24.06
N LYS A 585 -0.13 -4.16 -23.37
CA LYS A 585 -0.01 -5.64 -23.43
C LYS A 585 -0.53 -6.12 -24.79
N THR A 586 0.37 -6.44 -25.71
CA THR A 586 0.05 -6.73 -27.12
C THR A 586 -0.49 -8.13 -27.39
N ALA A 587 -0.33 -9.10 -26.47
CA ALA A 587 -0.80 -10.46 -26.66
C ALA A 587 -1.58 -11.04 -25.46
N TYR A 588 -2.68 -11.72 -25.78
CA TYR A 588 -3.59 -12.37 -24.84
C TYR A 588 -3.86 -13.82 -25.26
N SER A 589 -3.87 -14.72 -24.27
CA SER A 589 -4.26 -16.13 -24.43
C SER A 589 -5.45 -16.41 -23.53
N ILE A 590 -6.60 -16.73 -24.11
CA ILE A 590 -7.89 -16.81 -23.42
C ILE A 590 -8.44 -18.24 -23.51
N VAL A 591 -8.56 -18.90 -22.36
CA VAL A 591 -9.15 -20.23 -22.27
C VAL A 591 -10.67 -20.10 -22.12
N LEU A 592 -11.41 -20.53 -23.14
CA LEU A 592 -12.87 -20.59 -23.12
C LEU A 592 -13.37 -21.82 -22.35
N PRO A 593 -14.58 -21.79 -21.78
CA PRO A 593 -15.18 -22.95 -21.12
C PRO A 593 -15.21 -24.21 -21.98
N TYR A 594 -15.09 -25.38 -21.34
CA TYR A 594 -15.16 -26.67 -22.02
C TYR A 594 -16.46 -26.84 -22.79
N GLY A 595 -16.33 -27.26 -24.05
CA GLY A 595 -17.48 -27.52 -24.92
C GLY A 595 -18.11 -26.28 -25.56
N THR A 596 -17.52 -25.09 -25.39
CA THR A 596 -17.89 -23.90 -26.19
C THR A 596 -17.73 -24.20 -27.69
N LYS A 597 -18.81 -23.97 -28.45
CA LYS A 597 -18.87 -24.14 -29.91
C LYS A 597 -18.98 -22.83 -30.65
N ASP A 598 -19.65 -21.87 -30.04
CA ASP A 598 -19.92 -20.55 -30.61
C ASP A 598 -18.63 -19.72 -30.61
N THR A 599 -18.42 -18.97 -31.68
CA THR A 599 -17.28 -18.06 -31.81
C THR A 599 -17.41 -16.93 -30.77
N PRO A 600 -16.37 -16.65 -29.96
CA PRO A 600 -16.40 -15.53 -29.03
C PRO A 600 -16.36 -14.20 -29.78
N THR A 601 -17.19 -13.25 -29.36
CA THR A 601 -17.12 -11.86 -29.81
C THR A 601 -16.00 -11.16 -29.04
N LEU A 602 -15.05 -10.56 -29.76
CA LEU A 602 -13.98 -9.73 -29.24
C LEU A 602 -14.37 -8.25 -29.33
N GLU A 603 -14.23 -7.52 -28.24
CA GLU A 603 -14.56 -6.10 -28.12
C GLU A 603 -13.39 -5.38 -27.42
N ALA A 604 -13.13 -4.12 -27.76
CA ALA A 604 -12.05 -3.34 -27.16
C ALA A 604 -12.27 -1.83 -27.34
N THR A 605 -11.74 -1.04 -26.40
CA THR A 605 -11.79 0.42 -26.43
C THR A 605 -10.36 0.98 -26.41
N PRO A 606 -9.98 1.88 -27.33
CA PRO A 606 -8.66 2.51 -27.31
C PRO A 606 -8.52 3.46 -26.11
N PHE A 607 -7.29 3.61 -25.60
CA PHE A 607 -6.98 4.50 -24.48
C PHE A 607 -7.07 5.98 -24.88
N ALA A 608 -6.45 6.36 -26.00
CA ALA A 608 -6.54 7.73 -26.50
C ALA A 608 -7.85 7.92 -27.28
N SER A 609 -8.63 8.94 -26.91
CA SER A 609 -9.87 9.33 -27.61
C SER A 609 -9.65 9.83 -29.05
N SER A 610 -8.40 10.12 -29.44
CA SER A 610 -8.02 10.42 -30.83
C SER A 610 -7.67 9.18 -31.67
N ALA A 611 -7.53 8.01 -31.06
CA ALA A 611 -7.19 6.78 -31.77
C ALA A 611 -8.43 6.14 -32.40
N SER A 612 -8.23 5.59 -33.60
CA SER A 612 -9.20 4.74 -34.29
C SER A 612 -8.88 3.26 -34.02
N ILE A 613 -9.90 2.39 -34.10
CA ILE A 613 -9.77 0.96 -33.80
C ILE A 613 -10.47 0.10 -34.87
N ARG A 614 -9.83 -1.00 -35.25
CA ARG A 614 -10.37 -2.07 -36.10
C ARG A 614 -10.23 -3.38 -35.35
N ILE A 615 -11.29 -4.18 -35.31
CA ILE A 615 -11.28 -5.51 -34.67
C ILE A 615 -11.61 -6.56 -35.73
N GLU A 616 -10.77 -7.58 -35.86
CA GLU A 616 -11.05 -8.76 -36.67
C GLU A 616 -11.43 -9.92 -35.75
N GLN A 617 -12.66 -10.40 -35.92
CA GLN A 617 -13.22 -11.45 -35.07
C GLN A 617 -12.55 -12.80 -35.34
N PRO A 618 -12.34 -13.65 -34.31
CA PRO A 618 -11.72 -14.96 -34.50
C PRO A 618 -12.57 -15.85 -35.42
N ALA A 619 -11.91 -16.67 -36.25
CA ALA A 619 -12.59 -17.59 -37.17
C ALA A 619 -13.31 -18.79 -36.50
N GLY A 620 -13.37 -18.84 -35.16
CA GLY A 620 -13.97 -19.93 -34.38
C GLY A 620 -13.53 -19.90 -32.91
N PRO A 621 -14.05 -20.82 -32.06
CA PRO A 621 -13.74 -20.85 -30.62
C PRO A 621 -12.31 -21.29 -30.27
N ASN A 622 -11.52 -21.74 -31.25
CA ASN A 622 -10.08 -21.97 -31.11
C ASN A 622 -9.28 -21.07 -32.09
N GLY A 623 -9.86 -19.93 -32.47
CA GLY A 623 -9.28 -18.99 -33.42
C GLY A 623 -8.40 -17.92 -32.76
N THR A 624 -7.88 -17.01 -33.59
CA THR A 624 -7.24 -15.77 -33.14
C THR A 624 -8.03 -14.60 -33.69
N GLY A 625 -8.37 -13.63 -32.84
CA GLY A 625 -8.83 -12.30 -33.25
C GLY A 625 -7.68 -11.30 -33.16
N THR A 626 -7.75 -10.23 -33.94
CA THR A 626 -6.79 -9.12 -33.90
C THR A 626 -7.50 -7.80 -33.61
N ILE A 627 -6.81 -6.91 -32.93
CA ILE A 627 -7.25 -5.52 -32.71
C ILE A 627 -6.12 -4.62 -33.22
N GLN A 628 -6.42 -3.75 -34.17
CA GLN A 628 -5.50 -2.75 -34.67
C GLN A 628 -5.94 -1.37 -34.18
N VAL A 629 -5.07 -0.70 -33.42
CA VAL A 629 -5.25 0.68 -32.96
C VAL A 629 -4.39 1.59 -33.84
N ALA A 630 -4.94 2.69 -34.33
CA ALA A 630 -4.25 3.62 -35.21
C ALA A 630 -4.45 5.08 -34.76
N ASN A 631 -3.36 5.79 -34.52
CA ASN A 631 -3.34 7.18 -34.04
C ASN A 631 -2.18 7.95 -34.69
N ASN A 632 -2.40 9.20 -35.11
CA ASN A 632 -1.39 10.07 -35.74
C ASN A 632 -0.54 9.42 -36.86
N GLY A 633 -1.10 8.44 -37.60
CA GLY A 633 -0.40 7.71 -38.67
C GLY A 633 0.47 6.54 -38.21
N GLN A 634 0.60 6.30 -36.90
CA GLN A 634 1.17 5.08 -36.32
C GLN A 634 0.07 4.02 -36.09
N THR A 635 0.47 2.75 -35.99
CA THR A 635 -0.43 1.62 -35.75
C THR A 635 0.17 0.62 -34.78
N GLN A 636 -0.60 0.12 -33.82
CA GLN A 636 -0.26 -1.03 -32.98
C GLN A 636 -1.26 -2.17 -33.25
N GLU A 637 -0.76 -3.40 -33.38
CA GLU A 637 -1.57 -4.62 -33.42
C GLU A 637 -1.55 -5.32 -32.05
N TYR A 638 -2.71 -5.84 -31.65
CA TYR A 638 -2.91 -6.67 -30.48
C TYR A 638 -3.53 -8.01 -30.92
N LYS A 639 -3.03 -9.12 -30.36
CA LYS A 639 -3.41 -10.48 -30.73
C LYS A 639 -4.14 -11.17 -29.58
N VAL A 640 -5.35 -11.65 -29.83
CA VAL A 640 -6.17 -12.38 -28.84
C VAL A 640 -6.40 -13.81 -29.33
N THR A 641 -5.69 -14.75 -28.73
CA THR A 641 -5.73 -16.18 -29.09
C THR A 641 -6.69 -16.92 -28.17
N PHE A 642 -7.67 -17.62 -28.74
CA PHE A 642 -8.68 -18.37 -28.00
C PHE A 642 -8.39 -19.87 -28.04
N GLN A 643 -8.65 -20.56 -26.94
CA GLN A 643 -8.60 -22.02 -26.87
C GLN A 643 -9.75 -22.55 -26.00
N VAL A 644 -10.53 -23.51 -26.50
CA VAL A 644 -11.52 -24.23 -25.69
C VAL A 644 -10.79 -25.13 -24.70
N ALA A 645 -11.12 -25.03 -23.41
CA ALA A 645 -10.56 -25.89 -22.39
C ALA A 645 -10.75 -27.37 -22.77
N ALA A 646 -9.68 -28.17 -22.74
CA ALA A 646 -9.71 -29.57 -23.18
C ALA A 646 -10.54 -30.48 -22.27
N ASN A 647 -10.79 -30.07 -21.02
CA ASN A 647 -11.59 -30.77 -20.02
C ASN A 647 -12.48 -29.77 -19.27
N PRO A 648 -13.66 -30.18 -18.77
CA PRO A 648 -14.48 -29.30 -17.93
C PRO A 648 -13.72 -28.90 -16.67
N ALA A 649 -13.91 -27.64 -16.24
CA ALA A 649 -13.50 -27.24 -14.92
C ALA A 649 -14.32 -28.02 -13.88
N LEU A 650 -13.63 -28.55 -12.87
CA LEU A 650 -14.18 -29.38 -11.81
C LEU A 650 -13.85 -28.74 -10.46
N PRO A 651 -14.72 -28.85 -9.44
CA PRO A 651 -14.46 -28.28 -8.13
C PRO A 651 -13.30 -29.04 -7.46
N LYS A 652 -12.23 -28.32 -7.13
CA LYS A 652 -11.03 -28.82 -6.43
C LYS A 652 -11.22 -28.72 -4.91
N SER A 653 -11.81 -27.63 -4.44
CA SER A 653 -12.17 -27.40 -3.04
C SER A 653 -13.34 -26.42 -2.91
N ILE A 654 -13.89 -26.33 -1.72
CA ILE A 654 -14.83 -25.28 -1.30
C ILE A 654 -14.28 -24.66 -0.02
N THR A 655 -14.30 -23.34 0.10
CA THR A 655 -14.01 -22.64 1.35
C THR A 655 -15.28 -22.41 2.15
N LEU A 656 -15.13 -22.13 3.44
CA LEU A 656 -16.24 -21.77 4.32
C LEU A 656 -15.74 -20.73 5.31
N SER A 657 -16.42 -19.60 5.41
CA SER A 657 -16.10 -18.52 6.35
C SER A 657 -17.39 -17.81 6.83
N PRO A 658 -17.33 -17.08 7.95
CA PRO A 658 -18.31 -16.05 8.26
C PRO A 658 -18.44 -15.05 7.11
N ASP A 659 -19.68 -14.73 6.71
CA ASP A 659 -19.92 -13.53 5.92
C ASP A 659 -20.00 -12.33 6.88
N ARG A 660 -18.90 -11.60 7.00
CA ARG A 660 -18.77 -10.38 7.82
C ARG A 660 -19.22 -9.12 7.09
N SER A 661 -19.75 -9.23 5.86
CA SER A 661 -20.40 -8.10 5.18
C SER A 661 -21.84 -7.87 5.65
N VAL A 662 -22.37 -8.77 6.48
CA VAL A 662 -23.63 -8.64 7.22
C VAL A 662 -23.41 -8.92 8.71
N LEU A 663 -24.32 -8.45 9.54
CA LEU A 663 -24.26 -8.60 11.00
C LEU A 663 -24.45 -10.06 11.43
N GLY A 664 -23.92 -10.38 12.62
CA GLY A 664 -24.18 -11.64 13.33
C GLY A 664 -22.92 -12.34 13.83
N TRP A 665 -21.89 -12.44 12.97
CA TRP A 665 -20.58 -12.98 13.34
C TRP A 665 -19.67 -11.89 13.90
N ARG A 666 -18.78 -12.28 14.83
CA ARG A 666 -17.80 -11.36 15.40
C ARG A 666 -16.79 -10.87 14.36
N THR A 667 -16.39 -9.62 14.50
CA THR A 667 -15.47 -8.92 13.58
C THR A 667 -14.09 -9.60 13.53
N THR A 668 -13.56 -10.00 14.68
CA THR A 668 -12.17 -10.48 14.87
C THR A 668 -12.00 -12.00 14.87
N SER A 669 -13.09 -12.78 14.96
CA SER A 669 -13.03 -14.23 15.21
C SER A 669 -14.18 -15.00 14.59
N ASP A 670 -14.03 -16.32 14.39
CA ASP A 670 -15.10 -17.19 13.86
C ASP A 670 -16.12 -17.57 14.94
N ALA A 671 -16.59 -16.56 15.67
CA ALA A 671 -17.51 -16.68 16.79
C ALA A 671 -18.83 -15.92 16.54
N ILE A 672 -19.86 -16.31 17.28
CA ILE A 672 -21.20 -15.70 17.23
C ILE A 672 -21.85 -15.78 18.61
N SER A 673 -22.50 -14.71 19.05
CA SER A 673 -23.21 -14.69 20.33
C SER A 673 -24.51 -15.51 20.27
N ALA A 674 -24.82 -16.28 21.32
CA ALA A 674 -26.02 -17.11 21.37
C ALA A 674 -27.30 -16.27 21.24
N GLY A 675 -28.21 -16.70 20.36
CA GLY A 675 -29.42 -15.95 19.96
C GLY A 675 -29.31 -15.31 18.57
N ASN A 676 -28.11 -14.87 18.18
CA ASN A 676 -27.87 -14.17 16.92
C ASN A 676 -27.97 -15.11 15.69
N GLU A 677 -28.18 -14.51 14.52
CA GLU A 677 -28.10 -15.17 13.22
C GLU A 677 -26.98 -14.52 12.40
N GLY A 678 -26.16 -15.32 11.71
CA GLY A 678 -25.09 -14.84 10.85
C GLY A 678 -25.03 -15.63 9.54
N ALA A 679 -24.81 -14.94 8.42
CA ALA A 679 -24.68 -15.57 7.11
C ALA A 679 -23.29 -16.18 6.92
N LEU A 680 -23.18 -17.27 6.16
CA LEU A 680 -21.91 -17.89 5.80
C LEU A 680 -21.60 -17.61 4.33
N LYS A 681 -20.32 -17.39 4.03
CA LYS A 681 -19.79 -17.33 2.67
C LYS A 681 -19.04 -18.62 2.37
N SER A 682 -19.17 -19.08 1.14
CA SER A 682 -18.38 -20.16 0.56
C SER A 682 -17.94 -19.75 -0.82
N LEU A 683 -16.70 -20.02 -1.18
CA LEU A 683 -16.20 -19.89 -2.56
C LEU A 683 -15.77 -21.28 -3.04
N ILE A 684 -15.93 -21.57 -4.32
CA ILE A 684 -15.45 -22.83 -4.91
C ILE A 684 -14.17 -22.53 -5.68
N THR A 685 -13.09 -23.21 -5.34
CA THR A 685 -11.86 -23.22 -6.15
C THR A 685 -11.94 -24.39 -7.12
N LEU A 686 -11.74 -24.10 -8.40
CA LEU A 686 -11.75 -25.07 -9.49
C LEU A 686 -10.36 -25.66 -9.72
N ASN A 687 -10.29 -26.77 -10.47
CA ASN A 687 -9.06 -27.49 -10.78
C ASN A 687 -8.09 -26.70 -11.68
N ASN A 688 -8.58 -25.73 -12.45
CA ASN A 688 -7.79 -24.77 -13.21
C ASN A 688 -7.31 -23.55 -12.39
N GLY A 689 -7.72 -23.43 -11.12
CA GLY A 689 -7.34 -22.33 -10.22
C GLY A 689 -8.41 -21.26 -10.01
N ASP A 690 -9.44 -21.18 -10.87
CA ASP A 690 -10.51 -20.20 -10.76
C ASP A 690 -11.21 -20.26 -9.39
N VAL A 691 -11.53 -19.10 -8.82
CA VAL A 691 -12.31 -18.98 -7.58
C VAL A 691 -13.63 -18.30 -7.90
N THR A 692 -14.74 -19.03 -7.76
CA THR A 692 -16.09 -18.54 -8.08
C THR A 692 -16.97 -18.47 -6.83
N ASP A 693 -17.87 -17.48 -6.80
CA ASP A 693 -18.98 -17.48 -5.85
C ASP A 693 -20.07 -18.45 -6.35
N PRO A 694 -20.43 -19.48 -5.57
CA PRO A 694 -21.37 -20.50 -6.00
C PRO A 694 -22.79 -19.95 -6.19
N VAL A 695 -23.18 -18.87 -5.51
CA VAL A 695 -24.51 -18.26 -5.69
C VAL A 695 -24.58 -17.59 -7.06
N LEU A 696 -23.55 -16.81 -7.43
CA LEU A 696 -23.45 -16.17 -8.74
C LEU A 696 -23.34 -17.21 -9.88
N ALA A 697 -22.63 -18.31 -9.65
CA ALA A 697 -22.52 -19.43 -10.60
C ALA A 697 -23.75 -20.37 -10.63
N GLY A 698 -24.80 -20.12 -9.84
CA GLY A 698 -25.99 -20.97 -9.74
C GLY A 698 -25.75 -22.35 -9.09
N ILE A 699 -24.57 -22.58 -8.50
CA ILE A 699 -24.15 -23.81 -7.85
C ILE A 699 -24.75 -23.87 -6.43
N LYS A 700 -25.58 -24.88 -6.18
CA LYS A 700 -26.23 -25.04 -4.86
C LYS A 700 -25.25 -25.61 -3.83
N VAL A 701 -24.87 -24.79 -2.84
CA VAL A 701 -24.18 -25.24 -1.63
C VAL A 701 -25.21 -25.74 -0.61
N LYS A 702 -24.96 -26.93 -0.06
CA LYS A 702 -25.67 -27.46 1.10
C LYS A 702 -24.80 -27.25 2.34
N TYR A 703 -25.38 -26.65 3.37
CA TYR A 703 -24.73 -26.50 4.68
C TYR A 703 -25.36 -27.45 5.71
N THR A 704 -24.54 -27.97 6.64
CA THR A 704 -24.98 -28.81 7.77
C THR A 704 -24.18 -28.51 9.02
N VAL A 705 -24.83 -28.56 10.19
CA VAL A 705 -24.18 -28.49 11.51
C VAL A 705 -24.00 -29.89 12.11
N ASP A 706 -22.96 -30.11 12.89
CA ASP A 706 -22.77 -31.35 13.65
C ASP A 706 -23.68 -31.42 14.89
N ASN A 707 -23.83 -30.30 15.62
CA ASN A 707 -24.66 -30.22 16.82
C ASN A 707 -25.87 -29.28 16.65
N LYS A 708 -27.09 -29.85 16.64
CA LYS A 708 -28.35 -29.11 16.50
C LYS A 708 -28.86 -28.43 17.78
N GLU A 709 -28.23 -28.67 18.93
CA GLU A 709 -28.57 -27.98 20.18
C GLU A 709 -27.85 -26.64 20.30
N LEU A 710 -26.60 -26.57 19.83
CA LEU A 710 -25.79 -25.34 19.80
C LEU A 710 -26.27 -24.34 18.74
N GLY A 711 -26.85 -24.84 17.63
CA GLY A 711 -27.41 -23.98 16.59
C GLY A 711 -28.29 -24.69 15.56
N SER A 712 -28.62 -24.00 14.48
CA SER A 712 -29.32 -24.56 13.32
C SER A 712 -29.08 -23.69 12.08
N ILE A 713 -29.07 -24.30 10.89
CA ILE A 713 -28.74 -23.62 9.64
C ILE A 713 -29.88 -23.70 8.62
N LYS A 714 -30.15 -22.61 7.92
CA LYS A 714 -31.18 -22.49 6.87
C LYS A 714 -30.60 -21.70 5.69
N GLY A 715 -30.48 -22.34 4.53
CA GLY A 715 -29.64 -21.78 3.46
C GLY A 715 -28.20 -21.68 3.94
N ASN A 716 -27.58 -20.51 3.78
CA ASN A 716 -26.28 -20.17 4.37
C ASN A 716 -26.37 -19.47 5.75
N VAL A 717 -27.57 -19.17 6.27
CA VAL A 717 -27.73 -18.47 7.55
C VAL A 717 -27.70 -19.45 8.72
N PHE A 718 -26.73 -19.26 9.62
CA PHE A 718 -26.59 -20.00 10.87
C PHE A 718 -27.23 -19.23 12.03
N LYS A 719 -28.13 -19.88 12.76
CA LYS A 719 -28.71 -19.38 14.02
C LYS A 719 -28.02 -20.04 15.21
N ALA A 720 -27.37 -19.24 16.03
CA ALA A 720 -26.78 -19.66 17.30
C ALA A 720 -27.87 -19.80 18.38
N LYS A 721 -27.76 -20.82 19.23
CA LYS A 721 -28.76 -21.13 20.29
C LYS A 721 -28.18 -21.23 21.70
N LYS A 722 -26.99 -21.81 21.84
CA LYS A 722 -26.32 -22.05 23.13
C LYS A 722 -24.81 -21.98 22.93
N PRO A 723 -24.03 -21.49 23.92
CA PRO A 723 -22.57 -21.47 23.85
C PRO A 723 -21.98 -22.87 23.67
N GLY A 724 -20.85 -22.93 22.98
CA GLY A 724 -20.11 -24.14 22.70
C GLY A 724 -19.49 -24.15 21.30
N THR A 725 -18.56 -25.07 21.11
CA THR A 725 -17.89 -25.30 19.82
C THR A 725 -18.80 -26.08 18.88
N ILE A 726 -19.03 -25.57 17.67
CA ILE A 726 -19.87 -26.19 16.65
C ILE A 726 -19.11 -26.31 15.33
N LYS A 727 -19.30 -27.41 14.60
CA LYS A 727 -18.71 -27.61 13.26
C LYS A 727 -19.78 -27.44 12.21
N ILE A 728 -19.53 -26.53 11.26
CA ILE A 728 -20.39 -26.35 10.09
C ILE A 728 -19.64 -26.87 8.87
N THR A 729 -20.33 -27.69 8.08
CA THR A 729 -19.84 -28.24 6.81
C THR A 729 -20.59 -27.61 5.66
N ALA A 730 -19.86 -27.07 4.70
CA ALA A 730 -20.36 -26.68 3.39
C ALA A 730 -20.02 -27.78 2.37
N THR A 731 -20.99 -28.15 1.53
CA THR A 731 -20.84 -29.16 0.49
C THR A 731 -21.44 -28.64 -0.82
N ALA A 732 -20.68 -28.69 -1.90
CA ALA A 732 -21.14 -28.37 -3.25
C ALA A 732 -20.89 -29.55 -4.21
N LYS A 733 -21.72 -29.66 -5.24
CA LYS A 733 -21.57 -30.67 -6.30
C LYS A 733 -21.69 -30.01 -7.67
N MET A 734 -20.69 -30.22 -8.52
CA MET A 734 -20.64 -29.72 -9.90
C MET A 734 -20.03 -30.79 -10.80
N ASN A 735 -20.63 -31.02 -11.98
CA ASN A 735 -20.14 -31.98 -12.99
C ASN A 735 -19.83 -33.38 -12.41
N GLY A 736 -20.69 -33.87 -11.51
CA GLY A 736 -20.55 -35.17 -10.82
C GLY A 736 -19.64 -35.15 -9.58
N VAL A 737 -18.60 -34.32 -9.57
CA VAL A 737 -17.65 -34.18 -8.45
C VAL A 737 -18.31 -33.44 -7.28
N THR A 738 -18.03 -33.90 -6.06
CA THR A 738 -18.52 -33.28 -4.82
C THR A 738 -17.33 -32.81 -3.99
N VAL A 739 -17.34 -31.55 -3.56
CA VAL A 739 -16.38 -30.98 -2.61
C VAL A 739 -17.07 -30.65 -1.30
N SER A 740 -16.39 -30.87 -0.18
CA SER A 740 -16.87 -30.47 1.14
C SER A 740 -15.72 -29.86 1.95
N ALA A 741 -16.03 -28.87 2.76
CA ALA A 741 -15.13 -28.37 3.80
C ALA A 741 -15.91 -28.12 5.09
N SER A 742 -15.25 -28.39 6.21
CA SER A 742 -15.78 -28.17 7.54
C SER A 742 -14.93 -27.16 8.28
N ARG A 743 -15.56 -26.15 8.87
CA ARG A 743 -14.91 -25.16 9.75
C ARG A 743 -15.54 -25.23 11.13
N THR A 744 -14.71 -25.01 12.14
CA THR A 744 -15.13 -24.97 13.54
C THR A 744 -15.40 -23.52 13.90
N PHE A 745 -16.53 -23.28 14.55
CA PHE A 745 -16.99 -21.98 14.99
C PHE A 745 -17.30 -22.04 16.50
N THR A 746 -17.24 -20.91 17.18
CA THR A 746 -17.54 -20.83 18.62
C THR A 746 -18.82 -20.06 18.84
N VAL A 747 -19.86 -20.70 19.34
CA VAL A 747 -20.97 -19.96 19.94
C VAL A 747 -20.53 -19.49 21.32
N LEU A 748 -20.62 -18.19 21.58
CA LEU A 748 -20.30 -17.56 22.86
C LEU A 748 -21.58 -17.10 23.57
N GLU A 749 -21.51 -16.84 24.87
CA GLU A 749 -22.57 -16.06 25.52
C GLU A 749 -22.56 -14.62 24.95
N PRO A 750 -23.73 -14.02 24.67
CA PRO A 750 -23.82 -12.59 24.41
C PRO A 750 -23.35 -11.81 25.64
N MET A 751 -22.85 -10.58 25.43
CA MET A 751 -22.52 -9.68 26.53
C MET A 751 -23.73 -9.53 27.48
N ALA A 752 -23.48 -9.51 28.80
CA ALA A 752 -24.55 -9.33 29.78
C ALA A 752 -25.20 -7.94 29.62
N GLU A 753 -26.52 -7.90 29.64
CA GLU A 753 -27.29 -6.65 29.66
C GLU A 753 -27.20 -5.97 31.05
N PRO A 754 -27.27 -4.64 31.13
CA PRO A 754 -27.31 -3.93 32.41
C PRO A 754 -28.63 -4.18 33.14
N GLU A 755 -28.57 -4.31 34.47
CA GLU A 755 -29.75 -4.54 35.31
C GLU A 755 -30.82 -3.45 35.12
N GLY A 756 -32.03 -3.84 34.68
CA GLY A 756 -33.15 -2.91 34.55
C GLY A 756 -34.28 -3.42 33.65
N LYS A 757 -35.24 -2.55 33.34
CA LYS A 757 -36.29 -2.78 32.34
C LYS A 757 -35.86 -2.09 31.04
N LEU A 758 -35.10 -2.74 30.17
CA LEU A 758 -34.58 -2.07 28.97
C LEU A 758 -35.68 -1.67 27.98
N ALA A 759 -35.50 -0.53 27.32
CA ALA A 759 -36.28 -0.08 26.18
C ALA A 759 -35.73 -0.71 24.89
N ALA A 760 -36.61 -1.20 24.03
CA ALA A 760 -36.20 -1.82 22.77
C ALA A 760 -35.75 -0.74 21.77
N ILE A 761 -34.54 -0.92 21.23
CA ILE A 761 -33.94 -0.08 20.19
C ILE A 761 -34.35 -0.64 18.83
N ARG A 762 -34.84 0.23 17.95
CA ARG A 762 -35.23 -0.09 16.57
C ARG A 762 -34.04 -0.05 15.62
N GLN A 763 -33.23 1.01 15.74
CA GLN A 763 -32.05 1.27 14.92
C GLN A 763 -31.16 2.31 15.60
N VAL A 764 -29.91 2.38 15.17
CA VAL A 764 -28.92 3.39 15.57
C VAL A 764 -28.22 3.94 14.34
N THR A 765 -27.92 5.24 14.37
CA THR A 765 -27.24 5.98 13.29
C THR A 765 -26.19 6.90 13.92
N ALA A 766 -25.27 7.47 13.14
CA ALA A 766 -24.25 8.38 13.65
C ALA A 766 -23.90 9.48 12.64
N SER A 767 -23.25 10.53 13.12
CA SER A 767 -22.70 11.61 12.28
C SER A 767 -21.55 11.16 11.38
N ALA A 768 -20.74 10.21 11.85
CA ALA A 768 -19.58 9.67 11.15
C ALA A 768 -19.21 8.28 11.71
N ASN A 769 -18.32 7.58 11.02
CA ASN A 769 -17.63 6.40 11.54
C ASN A 769 -16.27 6.17 10.84
N ASP A 770 -15.37 5.41 11.46
CA ASP A 770 -14.06 5.00 10.93
C ASP A 770 -14.05 3.59 10.27
N GLY A 771 -15.24 3.06 9.96
CA GLY A 771 -15.49 1.65 9.64
C GLY A 771 -16.09 0.87 10.82
N ASN A 772 -15.94 1.34 12.06
CA ASN A 772 -16.68 0.83 13.22
C ASN A 772 -18.09 1.44 13.22
N LEU A 773 -19.04 0.75 12.59
CA LEU A 773 -20.40 1.19 12.32
C LEU A 773 -21.23 1.47 13.59
N PRO A 774 -22.23 2.39 13.55
CA PRO A 774 -23.11 2.68 14.68
C PRO A 774 -23.86 1.44 15.17
N ILE A 775 -24.26 0.53 14.27
CA ILE A 775 -25.09 -0.65 14.57
C ILE A 775 -24.45 -1.65 15.53
N HIS A 776 -23.12 -1.58 15.71
CA HIS A 776 -22.42 -2.37 16.70
C HIS A 776 -22.81 -2.00 18.15
N THR A 777 -23.35 -0.80 18.41
CA THR A 777 -23.73 -0.38 19.78
C THR A 777 -24.96 -1.07 20.37
N MET A 778 -25.39 -2.20 19.80
CA MET A 778 -26.56 -2.97 20.21
C MET A 778 -26.51 -4.45 19.75
N ASP A 779 -25.33 -4.99 19.42
CA ASP A 779 -25.15 -6.36 18.91
C ASP A 779 -24.72 -7.39 19.99
N ARG A 780 -24.35 -6.87 21.17
CA ARG A 780 -23.86 -7.55 22.37
C ARG A 780 -22.56 -8.32 22.14
N ASP A 781 -21.69 -7.80 21.29
CA ASP A 781 -20.32 -8.28 21.06
C ASP A 781 -19.26 -7.35 21.72
N PRO A 782 -18.44 -7.83 22.69
CA PRO A 782 -17.31 -7.05 23.21
C PRO A 782 -16.17 -6.82 22.20
N ASP A 783 -16.18 -7.49 21.04
CA ASP A 783 -15.20 -7.34 19.96
C ASP A 783 -15.62 -6.31 18.88
N SER A 784 -16.86 -5.79 18.95
CA SER A 784 -17.41 -4.75 18.07
C SER A 784 -17.34 -3.35 18.74
N ARG A 785 -17.61 -2.28 17.99
CA ARG A 785 -17.89 -0.91 18.51
C ARG A 785 -18.42 0.02 17.43
N TRP A 786 -18.94 1.18 17.83
CA TRP A 786 -18.93 2.41 17.04
C TRP A 786 -17.67 3.25 17.35
N SER A 787 -17.14 4.00 16.38
CA SER A 787 -15.98 4.88 16.58
C SER A 787 -15.96 6.04 15.57
N ALA A 788 -15.76 7.28 16.05
CA ALA A 788 -15.65 8.49 15.23
C ALA A 788 -14.74 9.56 15.89
N ASP A 789 -13.86 10.19 15.11
CA ASP A 789 -12.98 11.27 15.59
C ASP A 789 -13.62 12.66 15.49
N GLY A 790 -13.23 13.56 16.39
CA GLY A 790 -13.66 14.96 16.42
C GLY A 790 -14.68 15.28 17.53
N ILE A 791 -14.83 16.58 17.77
CA ILE A 791 -15.71 17.13 18.80
C ILE A 791 -17.13 17.30 18.23
N GLY A 792 -18.15 16.86 18.97
CA GLY A 792 -19.55 16.94 18.57
C GLY A 792 -20.05 15.76 17.73
N GLN A 793 -19.24 14.71 17.54
CA GLN A 793 -19.69 13.49 16.87
C GLN A 793 -20.79 12.82 17.70
N TYR A 794 -21.87 12.37 17.04
CA TYR A 794 -23.05 11.86 17.72
C TYR A 794 -23.44 10.44 17.28
N LEU A 795 -24.04 9.72 18.22
CA LEU A 795 -24.78 8.48 18.00
C LEU A 795 -26.25 8.75 18.31
N LEU A 796 -27.12 8.53 17.33
CA LEU A 796 -28.56 8.74 17.40
C LEU A 796 -29.29 7.39 17.45
N VAL A 797 -29.90 7.11 18.60
CA VAL A 797 -30.59 5.87 18.94
C VAL A 797 -32.10 6.08 18.82
N GLU A 798 -32.77 5.31 17.96
CA GLU A 798 -34.24 5.28 17.86
C GLU A 798 -34.81 4.09 18.62
N LEU A 799 -35.72 4.35 19.56
CA LEU A 799 -36.52 3.33 20.24
C LEU A 799 -37.70 2.89 19.35
N GLU A 800 -38.13 1.63 19.48
CA GLU A 800 -39.29 1.07 18.74
C GLU A 800 -40.55 1.94 18.81
N LYS A 801 -40.73 2.64 19.95
CA LYS A 801 -41.84 3.55 20.22
C LYS A 801 -41.44 4.61 21.22
N ALA A 802 -42.12 5.75 21.17
CA ALA A 802 -42.05 6.77 22.21
C ALA A 802 -42.48 6.18 23.56
N GLN A 803 -41.63 6.26 24.59
CA GLN A 803 -41.87 5.72 25.92
C GLN A 803 -41.16 6.56 26.99
N ARG A 804 -41.50 6.35 28.27
CA ARG A 804 -40.81 7.02 29.38
C ARG A 804 -39.50 6.28 29.70
N ILE A 805 -38.41 7.03 29.79
CA ILE A 805 -37.06 6.55 30.11
C ILE A 805 -36.44 7.41 31.22
N ASP A 806 -35.59 6.81 32.06
CA ASP A 806 -35.00 7.46 33.25
C ASP A 806 -33.48 7.24 33.43
N GLN A 807 -32.85 6.43 32.58
CA GLN A 807 -31.40 6.18 32.61
C GLN A 807 -30.93 5.70 31.23
N VAL A 808 -29.68 6.01 30.89
CA VAL A 808 -28.92 5.27 29.86
C VAL A 808 -27.76 4.51 30.48
N SER A 809 -27.40 3.38 29.87
CA SER A 809 -26.23 2.60 30.22
C SER A 809 -25.33 2.51 29.01
N ILE A 810 -24.03 2.76 29.18
CA ILE A 810 -23.07 2.87 28.08
C ILE A 810 -21.82 2.07 28.43
N LEU A 811 -21.30 1.31 27.47
CA LEU A 811 -19.99 0.68 27.56
C LEU A 811 -19.01 1.39 26.62
N PHE A 812 -17.96 1.99 27.18
CA PHE A 812 -16.95 2.76 26.41
C PHE A 812 -15.77 1.88 25.98
N TYR A 813 -15.30 2.06 24.74
CA TYR A 813 -14.10 1.36 24.25
C TYR A 813 -12.86 1.81 25.03
N ASN A 814 -12.07 0.82 25.49
CA ASN A 814 -10.96 1.03 26.42
C ASN A 814 -11.34 1.84 27.68
N GLY A 815 -12.62 1.83 28.08
CA GLY A 815 -13.14 2.67 29.17
C GLY A 815 -12.37 2.54 30.49
N ASN A 816 -11.86 1.35 30.81
CA ASN A 816 -11.00 1.11 31.97
C ASN A 816 -9.65 1.84 31.94
N THR A 817 -9.22 2.32 30.78
CA THR A 817 -8.02 3.14 30.61
C THR A 817 -8.33 4.58 30.21
N ARG A 818 -9.56 4.91 29.74
CA ARG A 818 -9.94 6.21 29.17
C ARG A 818 -11.28 6.74 29.67
N TYR A 819 -11.37 8.03 29.98
CA TYR A 819 -12.65 8.69 30.22
C TYR A 819 -13.14 9.40 28.96
N SER A 820 -14.39 9.17 28.57
CA SER A 820 -15.07 9.92 27.52
C SER A 820 -15.86 11.08 28.12
N THR A 821 -15.93 12.23 27.44
CA THR A 821 -16.77 13.37 27.83
C THR A 821 -17.94 13.51 26.85
N PHE A 822 -19.17 13.65 27.33
CA PHE A 822 -20.37 13.57 26.48
C PHE A 822 -21.63 14.22 27.06
N ASP A 823 -22.58 14.53 26.18
CA ASP A 823 -23.97 14.86 26.52
C ASP A 823 -24.93 13.71 26.17
N ILE A 824 -26.11 13.71 26.79
CA ILE A 824 -27.29 12.97 26.30
C ILE A 824 -28.43 13.96 26.07
N GLU A 825 -28.93 14.00 24.84
CA GLU A 825 -30.17 14.67 24.46
C GLU A 825 -31.27 13.65 24.15
N VAL A 826 -32.54 14.05 24.28
CA VAL A 826 -33.70 13.21 23.93
C VAL A 826 -34.71 13.96 23.07
N SER A 827 -35.48 13.23 22.27
CA SER A 827 -36.54 13.79 21.44
C SER A 827 -37.72 12.82 21.28
N GLU A 828 -38.92 13.35 21.06
CA GLU A 828 -40.09 12.57 20.63
C GLU A 828 -40.25 12.52 19.10
N ASP A 829 -39.83 13.58 18.39
CA ASP A 829 -40.05 13.76 16.95
C ASP A 829 -38.79 13.54 16.09
N GLY A 830 -37.60 13.58 16.68
CA GLY A 830 -36.32 13.45 16.00
C GLY A 830 -35.77 14.77 15.43
N VAL A 831 -36.45 15.90 15.72
CA VAL A 831 -36.09 17.24 15.25
C VAL A 831 -35.74 18.14 16.43
N HIS A 832 -36.58 18.18 17.46
CA HIS A 832 -36.40 19.00 18.65
C HIS A 832 -35.82 18.17 19.79
N PHE A 833 -34.62 18.50 20.26
CA PHE A 833 -33.90 17.75 21.28
C PHE A 833 -33.81 18.55 22.60
N GLU A 834 -34.21 17.93 23.72
CA GLU A 834 -33.98 18.42 25.08
C GLU A 834 -32.67 17.80 25.60
N LYS A 835 -31.67 18.61 25.98
CA LYS A 835 -30.46 18.09 26.65
C LYS A 835 -30.83 17.67 28.08
N ILE A 836 -30.63 16.39 28.41
CA ILE A 836 -31.00 15.79 29.70
C ILE A 836 -29.77 15.57 30.59
N LEU A 837 -28.61 15.30 29.98
CA LEU A 837 -27.32 15.22 30.64
C LEU A 837 -26.33 16.10 29.89
N ASP A 838 -25.59 16.92 30.63
CA ASP A 838 -24.64 17.92 30.12
C ASP A 838 -23.23 17.62 30.65
N HIS A 839 -22.24 17.62 29.75
CA HIS A 839 -20.80 17.47 30.01
C HIS A 839 -20.44 16.35 31.00
N GLN A 840 -21.12 15.21 30.88
CA GLN A 840 -20.86 14.02 31.69
C GLN A 840 -19.50 13.41 31.35
N LYS A 841 -18.93 12.69 32.32
CA LYS A 841 -17.69 11.94 32.16
C LYS A 841 -17.84 10.50 32.62
N SER A 842 -17.30 9.58 31.83
CA SER A 842 -17.15 8.18 32.21
C SER A 842 -16.01 8.02 33.24
N ARG A 843 -15.98 6.90 33.97
CA ARG A 843 -15.35 6.82 35.32
C ARG A 843 -14.13 5.92 35.44
N LYS A 844 -13.66 5.33 34.33
CA LYS A 844 -12.61 4.29 34.30
C LYS A 844 -12.87 3.10 35.25
N PRO A 845 -13.99 2.37 35.06
CA PRO A 845 -14.29 1.15 35.82
C PRO A 845 -13.36 0.00 35.40
N SER A 846 -13.59 -1.21 35.93
CA SER A 846 -12.90 -2.43 35.46
C SER A 846 -13.11 -2.66 33.94
N PRO A 847 -12.22 -3.42 33.26
CA PRO A 847 -12.38 -3.78 31.85
C PRO A 847 -13.79 -4.30 31.54
N ASN A 848 -14.33 -3.86 30.40
CA ASN A 848 -15.66 -4.23 29.89
C ASN A 848 -16.84 -4.02 30.88
N SER A 849 -16.72 -3.09 31.82
CA SER A 849 -17.78 -2.75 32.79
C SER A 849 -18.70 -1.64 32.28
N ILE A 850 -20.01 -1.88 32.31
CA ILE A 850 -21.04 -0.95 31.86
C ILE A 850 -21.20 0.20 32.86
N GLU A 851 -21.29 1.44 32.38
CA GLU A 851 -21.52 2.63 33.20
C GLU A 851 -22.97 3.14 33.08
N ASN A 852 -23.58 3.52 34.21
CA ASN A 852 -24.97 3.94 34.31
C ASN A 852 -25.09 5.45 34.53
N PHE A 853 -25.86 6.13 33.68
CA PHE A 853 -26.08 7.57 33.70
C PHE A 853 -27.57 7.88 33.88
N PRO A 854 -28.06 8.03 35.12
CA PRO A 854 -29.46 8.30 35.42
C PRO A 854 -29.82 9.75 35.06
N PHE A 855 -31.03 9.95 34.57
CA PHE A 855 -31.57 11.24 34.19
C PHE A 855 -32.12 12.01 35.42
N PRO A 856 -32.05 13.35 35.45
CA PRO A 856 -32.59 14.15 36.57
C PRO A 856 -34.11 13.98 36.80
N LYS A 857 -34.84 13.54 35.78
CA LYS A 857 -36.28 13.26 35.77
C LYS A 857 -36.58 12.19 34.71
N PRO A 858 -37.58 11.31 34.88
CA PRO A 858 -38.01 10.43 33.80
C PRO A 858 -38.69 11.23 32.67
N VAL A 859 -38.18 11.12 31.46
CA VAL A 859 -38.60 11.86 30.25
C VAL A 859 -39.29 10.94 29.26
N LYS A 860 -40.17 11.48 28.41
CA LYS A 860 -40.79 10.73 27.30
C LYS A 860 -39.97 10.98 26.05
N ALA A 861 -39.49 9.91 25.42
CA ALA A 861 -38.60 9.98 24.27
C ALA A 861 -38.87 8.83 23.29
N LYS A 862 -38.64 9.09 22.01
CA LYS A 862 -38.46 8.09 20.97
C LYS A 862 -37.01 8.03 20.49
N PHE A 863 -36.31 9.16 20.47
CA PHE A 863 -34.92 9.27 20.07
C PHE A 863 -34.04 9.70 21.24
N ILE A 864 -32.82 9.18 21.29
CA ILE A 864 -31.79 9.55 22.26
C ILE A 864 -30.51 9.84 21.45
N LYS A 865 -29.87 10.98 21.70
CA LYS A 865 -28.63 11.38 21.02
C LYS A 865 -27.51 11.48 22.05
N PHE A 866 -26.51 10.61 21.93
CA PHE A 866 -25.22 10.81 22.57
C PHE A 866 -24.42 11.80 21.73
N VAL A 867 -23.86 12.85 22.34
CA VAL A 867 -22.96 13.81 21.67
C VAL A 867 -21.62 13.78 22.38
N GLY A 868 -20.57 13.36 21.68
CA GLY A 868 -19.25 13.12 22.25
C GLY A 868 -18.26 14.27 22.04
N TYR A 869 -17.42 14.51 23.04
CA TYR A 869 -16.35 15.52 23.05
C TYR A 869 -14.94 14.87 23.07
N GLY A 870 -14.84 13.62 22.64
CA GLY A 870 -13.63 12.81 22.67
C GLY A 870 -13.34 12.16 24.02
N ASN A 871 -12.11 11.63 24.14
CA ASN A 871 -11.55 11.07 25.37
C ASN A 871 -10.33 11.88 25.83
N GLU A 872 -9.71 11.52 26.97
CA GLU A 872 -8.64 12.35 27.54
C GLU A 872 -7.30 12.31 26.78
N LEU A 873 -7.17 11.45 25.75
CA LEU A 873 -5.97 11.36 24.92
C LEU A 873 -6.13 12.04 23.56
N ASN A 874 -7.34 12.05 22.99
CA ASN A 874 -7.64 12.59 21.65
C ASN A 874 -9.16 12.72 21.40
N GLY A 875 -9.52 13.31 20.25
CA GLY A 875 -10.91 13.57 19.85
C GLY A 875 -11.79 12.35 19.57
N TRP A 876 -11.27 11.12 19.73
CA TRP A 876 -12.00 9.90 19.40
C TRP A 876 -13.11 9.58 20.40
N ASN A 877 -14.31 9.37 19.85
CA ASN A 877 -15.50 8.90 20.55
C ASN A 877 -15.68 7.42 20.18
N SER A 878 -15.89 6.54 21.16
CA SER A 878 -15.98 5.10 20.89
C SER A 878 -16.83 4.35 21.93
N ILE A 879 -17.88 3.69 21.47
CA ILE A 879 -18.89 3.00 22.30
C ILE A 879 -18.98 1.54 21.84
N LEU A 880 -18.87 0.58 22.76
CA LEU A 880 -19.17 -0.84 22.50
C LEU A 880 -20.68 -1.07 22.46
N GLU A 881 -21.40 -0.62 23.47
CA GLU A 881 -22.84 -0.89 23.65
C GLU A 881 -23.56 0.32 24.27
N PHE A 882 -24.83 0.49 23.90
CA PHE A 882 -25.71 1.54 24.42
C PHE A 882 -27.11 0.98 24.71
N TRP A 883 -27.59 1.16 25.94
CA TRP A 883 -28.94 0.77 26.36
C TRP A 883 -29.69 1.93 27.00
N ALA A 884 -31.01 1.96 26.80
CA ALA A 884 -31.92 2.88 27.47
C ALA A 884 -32.84 2.13 28.43
N HIS A 885 -33.07 2.68 29.62
CA HIS A 885 -33.94 2.08 30.64
C HIS A 885 -35.33 2.70 30.59
N LYS A 886 -36.36 1.86 30.63
CA LYS A 886 -37.75 2.28 30.84
C LYS A 886 -37.90 2.79 32.28
N ALA A 887 -38.56 3.93 32.41
CA ALA A 887 -38.91 4.49 33.71
C ALA A 887 -39.63 3.47 34.59
N LYS A 888 -39.22 3.39 35.87
CA LYS A 888 -39.62 2.32 36.79
C LYS A 888 -41.13 2.20 37.05
#